data_AF-A0A369BM11-F1
#
_entry.id   AF-A0A369BM11-F1
#
_cell.length_a   1.000
_cell.length_b   1.000
_cell.length_c   1.000
_cell.angle_alpha   90.00
_cell.angle_beta   90.00
_cell.angle_gamma   90.00
#
_symmetry.space_group_name_H-M   'P 1'
#
loop_
_entity.id
_entity.type
_entity.pdbx_description
1 polymer ?
#
loop_
_entity_poly.entity_id
_entity_poly.type
_entity_poly.pdbx_seq_one_letter_code
_entity_poly.pdbx_strand_id
1 'polypeptide(L)'
;MIRKRRLTQILMVAIMFLSIIANAFVVSPQQAHAASIGTVDENDTIYQIMVDRFHDGDQSNNATGSAIRYAENGEEDFRYMKGGDWQGIIDKLPYIHNMGYTAIWISPVAEPQMTNRENNGTGRNTAYHGYNVKDPNAANPYFGTKEKLKELVDSAHALGIKVIIDVVPNHVGDYMLGTQAYYDIPSLQPAAPFNNPSWYHHNGDINWSLVDGNYTQWAQDYIENHDLAGLDDIDFDVPAAKSAIFNSIKGWFDYTGADGARVDAAKLIKPTDIGELQNLLGVNTFGENFDGNAEFVSRWVGQNKEWGMLDFPLFFSVLNSFAYGQSFDSNIKSTLAQDSYYNGNANHMVTFIDNHDRNRFLTEAGGSVEKLQNALTFIFTVRGVPVVFQGTEQNKGNGNGSIITGGIADTWNRWSMVKRDGNGNVVQNYFNENTSTYQYVAKLNQIRKNYEALRKGTQREMWSAQNLYAFSRRMDNGANLGQEVISVFSNASGGTQTVTIPLRTESTLAVGTVLENQLNTSDKITVASGGITGKQITVSIGANSAKIYAKARTDTTAPTVPSNVTATVQSSTSLKITWTASSDNVAVTGYEVYRGGVKVGTANGTSYTDSGLSVNTTYSYTVKAYDAAGNKSAASSPPATATTGAPDTEAPSVPQNVSATASSSSSASITWSASSDNVAVTGYEVYRDGVKVGTTATTSYTDTGLAANTSYSYTVKAYDAAGNLSAFSAAALVTTAAGNNVTIYYKQGFTTPYIHYRPAGGTWTTAPGVPIPASEYAGFNKITINIGTATQLEACFNNGSGTWDSNNSQNYLFGVGTWTYTPTGHIAAGAPIVDGNAPSVPQNVSATASGTSATVTWTASSDDVAVSGYEVYRDGTKAGTTATTTYNDTGLAANTTYNYTVKAYDAAGNVSPESAAVSVTTQAGNSATIYYKNDLFSSKYIHYKLDGSSTWTTAPGVQMSSSSFAGYSVATIELGSATGLTAAFNNGADSWDNNGGNNYHFGSGPSSLVNGNLNSGEPQEDSVTFLVSVPSNTPADSPVYISGSFNSWNTADPAYQLTRGSDGIYSITVNWPAGTSVQYKFTRGSWTTVEVASGGADVSNRTLSPAGGAQTTPVTVARWKDI
;
A
#
# COMPACT_ATOMS: atom_id res chain seq x y z
N MET A 1 -26.24 -25.24 79.10
CA MET A 1 -25.52 -23.95 79.02
C MET A 1 -23.99 -24.08 78.79
N ILE A 2 -23.47 -25.23 78.32
CA ILE A 2 -22.02 -25.46 78.13
C ILE A 2 -21.61 -25.57 76.64
N ARG A 3 -22.56 -25.79 75.71
CA ARG A 3 -22.28 -25.84 74.26
C ARG A 3 -22.15 -24.47 73.56
N LYS A 4 -22.70 -23.39 74.14
CA LYS A 4 -22.59 -22.04 73.55
C LYS A 4 -21.25 -21.33 73.82
N ARG A 5 -20.52 -21.69 74.88
CA ARG A 5 -19.22 -21.06 75.22
C ARG A 5 -18.03 -21.61 74.42
N ARG A 6 -18.09 -22.85 73.94
CA ARG A 6 -17.00 -23.43 73.11
C ARG A 6 -17.01 -22.92 71.67
N LEU A 7 -18.17 -22.61 71.09
CA LEU A 7 -18.22 -22.02 69.75
C LEU A 7 -17.70 -20.58 69.70
N THR A 8 -17.94 -19.79 70.75
CA THR A 8 -17.46 -18.38 70.80
C THR A 8 -15.95 -18.29 71.02
N GLN A 9 -15.35 -19.21 71.78
CA GLN A 9 -13.89 -19.26 71.95
C GLN A 9 -13.17 -19.76 70.71
N ILE A 10 -13.72 -20.74 69.98
CA ILE A 10 -13.13 -21.21 68.71
C ILE A 10 -13.25 -20.15 67.62
N LEU A 11 -14.36 -19.40 67.57
CA LEU A 11 -14.54 -18.30 66.63
C LEU A 11 -13.63 -17.10 66.95
N MET A 12 -13.42 -16.76 68.23
CA MET A 12 -12.48 -15.70 68.63
C MET A 12 -11.01 -16.06 68.36
N VAL A 13 -10.61 -17.32 68.55
CA VAL A 13 -9.24 -17.78 68.23
C VAL A 13 -9.03 -17.84 66.72
N ALA A 14 -10.04 -18.25 65.94
CA ALA A 14 -9.98 -18.22 64.47
C ALA A 14 -9.94 -16.78 63.91
N ILE A 15 -10.67 -15.84 64.52
CA ILE A 15 -10.64 -14.42 64.11
C ILE A 15 -9.32 -13.76 64.53
N MET A 16 -8.74 -14.10 65.69
CA MET A 16 -7.38 -13.66 66.07
C MET A 16 -6.28 -14.27 65.20
N PHE A 17 -6.38 -15.54 64.80
CA PHE A 17 -5.44 -16.15 63.86
C PHE A 17 -5.58 -15.59 62.44
N LEU A 18 -6.80 -15.30 61.96
CA LEU A 18 -6.99 -14.61 60.67
C LEU A 18 -6.48 -13.17 60.70
N SER A 19 -6.58 -12.45 61.81
CA SER A 19 -6.08 -11.07 61.92
C SER A 19 -4.55 -11.00 62.14
N ILE A 20 -3.93 -12.03 62.71
CA ILE A 20 -2.46 -12.14 62.80
C ILE A 20 -1.86 -12.61 61.46
N ILE A 21 -2.55 -13.47 60.69
CA ILE A 21 -2.11 -13.87 59.34
C ILE A 21 -2.38 -12.76 58.31
N ALA A 22 -3.45 -11.98 58.46
CA ALA A 22 -3.71 -10.81 57.61
C ALA A 22 -2.73 -9.65 57.86
N ASN A 23 -2.18 -9.53 59.08
CA ASN A 23 -1.15 -8.52 59.39
C ASN A 23 0.29 -9.03 59.19
N ALA A 24 0.50 -10.33 58.93
CA ALA A 24 1.82 -10.89 58.62
C ALA A 24 2.13 -10.93 57.10
N PHE A 25 1.15 -10.63 56.25
CA PHE A 25 1.32 -10.54 54.78
C PHE A 25 0.85 -9.20 54.18
N VAL A 26 0.71 -8.17 55.01
CA VAL A 26 0.71 -6.78 54.55
C VAL A 26 1.91 -6.10 55.18
N VAL A 27 3.10 -6.57 54.80
CA VAL A 27 4.15 -5.59 54.54
C VAL A 27 3.61 -4.87 53.32
N SER A 28 3.05 -3.67 53.50
CA SER A 28 2.89 -2.74 52.39
C SER A 28 4.20 -2.83 51.63
N PRO A 29 4.22 -3.08 50.30
CA PRO A 29 5.47 -3.00 49.58
C PRO A 29 5.98 -1.61 49.90
N GLN A 30 7.02 -1.53 50.74
CA GLN A 30 7.84 -0.36 50.80
C GLN A 30 8.33 -0.30 49.37
N GLN A 31 7.74 0.62 48.58
CA GLN A 31 8.09 0.82 47.18
C GLN A 31 9.59 1.07 47.21
N ALA A 32 10.36 0.02 46.95
CA ALA A 32 11.77 0.13 46.74
C ALA A 32 11.86 0.92 45.45
N HIS A 33 12.17 2.21 45.56
CA HIS A 33 12.59 2.99 44.42
C HIS A 33 13.68 2.17 43.70
N ALA A 34 13.57 2.01 42.39
CA ALA A 34 14.80 1.76 41.63
C ALA A 34 15.76 2.88 42.04
N ALA A 35 16.95 2.53 42.52
CA ALA A 35 17.94 3.53 42.86
C ALA A 35 18.26 4.30 41.58
N SER A 36 18.22 5.64 41.63
CA SER A 36 18.63 6.49 40.50
C SER A 36 19.92 5.94 39.88
N ILE A 37 19.93 5.80 38.55
CA ILE A 37 21.09 5.30 37.82
C ILE A 37 22.04 6.45 37.39
N GLY A 38 21.82 7.66 37.95
CA GLY A 38 22.60 8.87 37.71
C GLY A 38 21.97 9.79 36.68
N THR A 39 22.46 11.04 36.63
CA THR A 39 21.99 12.04 35.66
C THR A 39 22.47 11.76 34.24
N VAL A 40 21.76 12.30 33.24
CA VAL A 40 22.27 12.34 31.85
C VAL A 40 23.62 13.07 31.80
N ASP A 41 24.59 12.49 31.10
CA ASP A 41 25.94 13.05 30.92
C ASP A 41 26.52 12.73 29.53
N GLU A 42 27.80 13.03 29.29
CA GLU A 42 28.44 12.85 27.97
C GLU A 42 28.58 11.38 27.55
N ASN A 43 28.35 10.45 28.49
CA ASN A 43 28.38 9.03 28.21
C ASN A 43 27.14 8.54 27.46
N ASP A 44 26.08 9.35 27.45
CA ASP A 44 24.80 8.93 26.96
C ASP A 44 24.65 9.04 25.43
N THR A 45 23.67 8.30 24.93
CA THR A 45 23.05 8.48 23.62
C THR A 45 21.54 8.46 23.79
N ILE A 46 20.86 9.41 23.16
CA ILE A 46 19.46 9.71 23.46
C ILE A 46 18.58 9.31 22.28
N TYR A 47 17.50 8.58 22.56
CA TYR A 47 16.41 8.32 21.62
C TYR A 47 15.22 9.22 21.96
N GLN A 48 14.88 10.16 21.07
CA GLN A 48 13.77 11.09 21.28
C GLN A 48 12.45 10.46 20.81
N ILE A 49 11.44 10.53 21.67
CA ILE A 49 10.13 9.92 21.53
C ILE A 49 9.06 11.00 21.59
N MET A 50 8.16 10.99 20.60
CA MET A 50 6.90 11.70 20.70
C MET A 50 5.85 10.71 21.19
N VAL A 51 5.42 10.83 22.45
CA VAL A 51 4.66 9.78 23.16
C VAL A 51 3.42 9.36 22.36
N ASP A 52 2.58 10.32 21.95
CA ASP A 52 1.36 10.08 21.14
C ASP A 52 1.63 9.34 19.82
N ARG A 53 2.84 9.43 19.27
CA ARG A 53 3.20 8.91 17.94
C ARG A 53 3.99 7.62 17.99
N PHE A 54 4.35 7.13 19.16
CA PHE A 54 5.28 6.01 19.30
C PHE A 54 4.58 4.66 19.29
N HIS A 55 3.80 4.36 20.32
CA HIS A 55 3.05 3.11 20.41
C HIS A 55 1.89 3.26 21.38
N ASP A 56 0.74 2.70 21.01
CA ASP A 56 -0.48 2.64 21.81
C ASP A 56 -0.46 1.30 22.56
N GLY A 57 -0.21 1.37 23.87
CA GLY A 57 -0.14 0.22 24.78
C GLY A 57 -1.37 0.09 25.67
N ASP A 58 -2.17 1.14 25.82
CA ASP A 58 -3.39 1.18 26.61
C ASP A 58 -4.48 2.02 25.94
N GLN A 59 -5.26 1.38 25.07
CA GLN A 59 -6.36 2.00 24.36
C GLN A 59 -7.44 2.64 25.26
N SER A 60 -7.47 2.32 26.56
CA SER A 60 -8.47 2.86 27.49
C SER A 60 -8.26 4.35 27.80
N ASN A 61 -7.05 4.87 27.60
CA ASN A 61 -6.70 6.27 27.81
C ASN A 61 -6.73 7.11 26.51
N ASN A 62 -7.02 6.47 25.36
CA ASN A 62 -7.05 7.15 24.08
C ASN A 62 -8.06 8.30 24.07
N ALA A 63 -7.69 9.39 23.40
CA ALA A 63 -8.63 10.48 23.12
C ALA A 63 -9.86 9.95 22.35
N THR A 64 -11.01 10.60 22.55
CA THR A 64 -12.28 10.17 21.96
C THR A 64 -12.90 11.27 21.08
N GLY A 65 -13.87 10.90 20.25
CA GLY A 65 -14.60 11.87 19.42
C GLY A 65 -13.72 12.54 18.36
N SER A 66 -13.88 13.85 18.18
CA SER A 66 -13.14 14.62 17.16
C SER A 66 -11.67 14.86 17.49
N ALA A 67 -11.24 14.58 18.72
CA ALA A 67 -9.86 14.79 19.18
C ALA A 67 -8.87 13.73 18.67
N ILE A 68 -9.36 12.56 18.23
CA ILE A 68 -8.54 11.46 17.73
C ILE A 68 -8.75 11.27 16.23
N ARG A 69 -7.66 11.07 15.49
CA ARG A 69 -7.71 10.61 14.10
C ARG A 69 -6.63 9.60 13.85
N TYR A 70 -6.97 8.34 13.69
CA TYR A 70 -5.96 7.29 13.48
C TYR A 70 -5.26 7.37 12.13
N ALA A 71 -5.99 7.74 11.07
CA ALA A 71 -5.42 7.83 9.73
C ALA A 71 -4.41 8.99 9.61
N GLU A 72 -3.50 8.85 8.65
CA GLU A 72 -2.54 9.88 8.23
C GLU A 72 -2.68 10.08 6.71
N ASN A 73 -3.88 10.48 6.27
CA ASN A 73 -4.24 10.60 4.85
C ASN A 73 -3.93 12.00 4.29
N GLY A 74 -3.96 13.02 5.14
CA GLY A 74 -3.66 14.40 4.78
C GLY A 74 -2.96 15.14 5.91
N GLU A 75 -2.48 16.35 5.61
CA GLU A 75 -1.72 17.19 6.55
C GLU A 75 -2.50 17.47 7.84
N GLU A 76 -3.79 17.79 7.71
CA GLU A 76 -4.66 18.07 8.85
C GLU A 76 -4.73 16.90 9.83
N ASP A 77 -4.60 15.64 9.38
CA ASP A 77 -4.67 14.49 10.28
C ASP A 77 -3.52 14.46 11.28
N PHE A 78 -2.37 15.06 10.95
CA PHE A 78 -1.20 15.15 11.84
C PHE A 78 -1.41 16.12 13.00
N ARG A 79 -2.48 16.92 12.96
CA ARG A 79 -2.86 17.86 14.01
C ARG A 79 -3.70 17.23 15.12
N TYR A 80 -3.94 15.92 15.08
CA TYR A 80 -4.81 15.19 16.02
C TYR A 80 -4.05 14.11 16.81
N MET A 81 -4.62 13.69 17.95
CA MET A 81 -4.12 12.56 18.73
C MET A 81 -4.14 11.27 17.91
N LYS A 82 -3.18 10.38 18.20
CA LYS A 82 -3.00 9.06 17.57
C LYS A 82 -3.08 7.90 18.57
N GLY A 83 -2.99 8.18 19.86
CA GLY A 83 -3.21 7.21 20.94
C GLY A 83 -1.94 6.56 21.49
N GLY A 84 -0.76 7.10 21.20
CA GLY A 84 0.46 6.62 21.83
C GLY A 84 0.58 7.06 23.30
N ASP A 85 1.13 6.18 24.14
CA ASP A 85 1.07 6.35 25.59
C ASP A 85 2.32 5.77 26.31
N TRP A 86 2.42 5.95 27.63
CA TRP A 86 3.57 5.48 28.41
C TRP A 86 3.64 3.95 28.51
N GLN A 87 2.51 3.23 28.49
CA GLN A 87 2.51 1.77 28.42
C GLN A 87 3.12 1.29 27.11
N GLY A 88 2.82 1.97 26.00
CA GLY A 88 3.40 1.67 24.70
C GLY A 88 4.91 1.89 24.65
N ILE A 89 5.43 2.89 25.37
CA ILE A 89 6.88 3.05 25.53
C ILE A 89 7.46 1.87 26.32
N ILE A 90 6.86 1.48 27.45
CA ILE A 90 7.28 0.32 28.25
C ILE A 90 7.36 -0.93 27.37
N ASP A 91 6.33 -1.21 26.57
CA ASP A 91 6.24 -2.36 25.67
C ASP A 91 7.35 -2.37 24.59
N LYS A 92 7.94 -1.20 24.29
CA LYS A 92 8.95 -1.01 23.24
C LYS A 92 10.33 -0.62 23.76
N LEU A 93 10.53 -0.55 25.08
CA LEU A 93 11.86 -0.38 25.67
C LEU A 93 12.89 -1.42 25.16
N PRO A 94 12.55 -2.72 24.94
CA PRO A 94 13.49 -3.67 24.36
C PRO A 94 14.01 -3.27 22.97
N TYR A 95 13.16 -2.70 22.11
CA TYR A 95 13.57 -2.23 20.78
C TYR A 95 14.61 -1.10 20.86
N ILE A 96 14.42 -0.17 21.80
CA ILE A 96 15.37 0.93 22.05
C ILE A 96 16.68 0.39 22.66
N HIS A 97 16.56 -0.49 23.65
CA HIS A 97 17.69 -1.14 24.32
C HIS A 97 18.55 -1.94 23.35
N ASN A 98 17.94 -2.66 22.42
CA ASN A 98 18.63 -3.47 21.41
C ASN A 98 19.45 -2.62 20.42
N MET A 99 19.10 -1.34 20.22
CA MET A 99 19.96 -0.38 19.49
C MET A 99 21.12 0.16 20.33
N GLY A 100 21.18 -0.13 21.63
CA GLY A 100 22.24 0.33 22.51
C GLY A 100 22.11 1.79 22.98
N TYR A 101 20.91 2.37 22.92
CA TYR A 101 20.65 3.68 23.54
C TYR A 101 20.70 3.57 25.06
N THR A 102 21.18 4.63 25.72
CA THR A 102 21.30 4.70 27.18
C THR A 102 20.34 5.71 27.81
N ALA A 103 19.63 6.50 26.99
CA ALA A 103 18.64 7.44 27.46
C ALA A 103 17.47 7.56 26.46
N ILE A 104 16.27 7.84 26.99
CA ILE A 104 15.10 8.26 26.20
C ILE A 104 14.70 9.68 26.59
N TRP A 105 14.30 10.49 25.62
CA TRP A 105 13.67 11.80 25.83
C TRP A 105 12.21 11.72 25.39
N ILE A 106 11.30 11.90 26.35
CA ILE A 106 9.85 11.81 26.12
C ILE A 106 9.19 13.19 26.16
N SER A 107 8.09 13.36 25.41
CA SER A 107 7.24 14.56 25.39
C SER A 107 6.82 15.05 26.78
N PRO A 108 6.36 16.31 26.92
CA PRO A 108 5.85 16.84 28.18
C PRO A 108 4.79 15.96 28.83
N VAL A 109 4.91 15.80 30.14
CA VAL A 109 4.11 14.86 30.93
C VAL A 109 2.88 15.48 31.58
N ALA A 110 2.79 16.81 31.60
CA ALA A 110 1.70 17.55 32.22
C ALA A 110 0.42 17.50 31.39
N GLU A 111 -0.75 17.70 32.03
CA GLU A 111 -2.04 17.76 31.34
C GLU A 111 -2.04 18.93 30.34
N PRO A 112 -2.27 18.67 29.03
CA PRO A 112 -2.27 19.73 28.05
C PRO A 112 -3.66 20.38 27.91
N GLN A 113 -3.67 21.65 27.51
CA GLN A 113 -4.80 22.32 26.93
C GLN A 113 -5.12 21.67 25.59
N MET A 114 -6.15 20.83 25.57
CA MET A 114 -6.40 19.95 24.43
C MET A 114 -6.65 20.66 23.11
N THR A 115 -7.18 21.87 23.09
CA THR A 115 -7.40 22.67 21.87
C THR A 115 -7.05 24.12 22.16
N ASN A 116 -6.46 24.82 21.19
CA ASN A 116 -6.13 26.25 21.34
C ASN A 116 -7.38 27.12 21.50
N ARG A 117 -7.20 28.38 21.93
CA ARG A 117 -8.32 29.29 22.22
C ARG A 117 -9.24 29.52 21.03
N GLU A 118 -8.68 29.72 19.84
CA GLU A 118 -9.44 29.96 18.60
C GLU A 118 -10.39 28.81 18.22
N ASN A 119 -10.00 27.57 18.54
CA ASN A 119 -10.76 26.37 18.22
C ASN A 119 -11.25 25.63 19.47
N ASN A 120 -11.27 26.32 20.62
CA ASN A 120 -11.55 25.73 21.92
C ASN A 120 -12.94 25.08 21.94
N GLY A 121 -12.97 23.76 22.06
CA GLY A 121 -14.21 22.95 22.05
C GLY A 121 -14.63 22.38 20.70
N THR A 122 -13.92 22.67 19.61
CA THR A 122 -14.18 22.05 18.29
C THR A 122 -13.47 20.70 18.10
N GLY A 123 -12.47 20.41 18.94
CA GLY A 123 -11.58 19.24 18.85
C GLY A 123 -10.51 19.34 17.75
N ARG A 124 -10.40 20.48 17.05
CA ARG A 124 -9.38 20.72 16.02
C ARG A 124 -8.04 21.12 16.64
N ASN A 125 -6.93 20.68 16.03
CA ASN A 125 -5.55 20.97 16.45
C ASN A 125 -5.30 20.55 17.91
N THR A 126 -5.34 19.25 18.16
CA THR A 126 -5.15 18.75 19.51
C THR A 126 -3.72 18.88 20.00
N ALA A 127 -3.52 19.13 21.28
CA ALA A 127 -2.20 19.23 21.90
C ALA A 127 -1.51 17.87 22.15
N TYR A 128 -1.47 17.01 21.12
CA TYR A 128 -0.84 15.68 21.16
C TYR A 128 0.65 15.71 21.51
N HIS A 129 1.30 16.86 21.26
CA HIS A 129 2.71 17.08 21.54
C HIS A 129 2.97 17.42 23.02
N GLY A 130 1.98 17.91 23.76
CA GLY A 130 2.08 18.21 25.20
C GLY A 130 2.53 19.64 25.57
N TYR A 131 3.05 20.43 24.64
CA TYR A 131 3.62 21.76 24.92
C TYR A 131 2.62 22.84 25.40
N ASN A 132 1.33 22.71 25.10
CA ASN A 132 0.33 23.69 25.54
C ASN A 132 -0.22 23.25 26.89
N VAL A 133 0.39 23.63 28.01
CA VAL A 133 0.04 23.05 29.32
C VAL A 133 -1.26 23.65 29.89
N LYS A 134 -2.16 22.81 30.41
CA LYS A 134 -3.36 23.21 31.16
C LYS A 134 -3.16 23.12 32.66
N ASP A 135 -2.67 21.97 33.13
CA ASP A 135 -2.39 21.73 34.55
C ASP A 135 -0.98 21.15 34.70
N PRO A 136 0.00 21.97 35.10
CA PRO A 136 1.36 21.51 35.36
C PRO A 136 1.48 20.43 36.45
N ASN A 137 0.46 20.25 37.30
CA ASN A 137 0.46 19.29 38.42
C ASN A 137 -0.26 17.98 38.09
N ALA A 138 -1.02 17.92 37.01
CA ALA A 138 -1.74 16.72 36.60
C ALA A 138 -0.99 15.99 35.48
N ALA A 139 -1.08 14.66 35.48
CA ALA A 139 -0.50 13.85 34.40
C ALA A 139 -1.33 14.04 33.12
N ASN A 140 -0.68 13.99 31.95
CA ASN A 140 -1.37 13.93 30.68
C ASN A 140 -2.27 12.68 30.63
N PRO A 141 -3.61 12.86 30.69
CA PRO A 141 -4.51 11.73 30.86
C PRO A 141 -4.54 10.80 29.64
N TYR A 142 -4.05 11.27 28.48
CA TYR A 142 -3.96 10.49 27.25
C TYR A 142 -2.67 9.69 27.14
N PHE A 143 -1.67 9.96 27.99
CA PHE A 143 -0.45 9.14 28.08
C PHE A 143 -0.52 8.14 29.23
N GLY A 144 -1.38 8.37 30.22
CA GLY A 144 -1.64 7.47 31.32
C GLY A 144 -1.70 8.18 32.67
N THR A 145 -1.53 7.42 33.75
CA THR A 145 -1.52 7.97 35.12
C THR A 145 -0.12 8.32 35.58
N LYS A 146 -0.01 9.13 36.64
CA LYS A 146 1.26 9.47 37.28
C LYS A 146 2.04 8.22 37.73
N GLU A 147 1.35 7.18 38.18
CA GLU A 147 1.92 5.87 38.53
C GLU A 147 2.49 5.16 37.30
N LYS A 148 1.81 5.25 36.15
CA LYS A 148 2.29 4.65 34.89
C LYS A 148 3.56 5.34 34.38
N LEU A 149 3.66 6.66 34.51
CA LEU A 149 4.91 7.38 34.22
C LEU A 149 6.06 6.92 35.13
N LYS A 150 5.78 6.71 36.42
CA LYS A 150 6.79 6.14 37.34
C LYS A 150 7.20 4.73 36.92
N GLU A 151 6.25 3.89 36.54
CA GLU A 151 6.53 2.53 36.05
C GLU A 151 7.40 2.55 34.78
N LEU A 152 7.20 3.52 33.88
CA LEU A 152 8.06 3.73 32.73
C LEU A 152 9.51 4.02 33.15
N VAL A 153 9.72 4.93 34.11
CA VAL A 153 11.06 5.24 34.63
C VAL A 153 11.71 4.01 35.27
N ASP A 154 10.98 3.31 36.15
CA ASP A 154 11.49 2.10 36.82
C ASP A 154 11.84 0.99 35.79
N SER A 155 11.02 0.85 34.74
CA SER A 155 11.24 -0.14 33.66
C SER A 155 12.43 0.21 32.78
N ALA A 156 12.63 1.49 32.49
CA ALA A 156 13.81 1.97 31.76
C ALA A 156 15.09 1.77 32.58
N HIS A 157 15.07 2.09 33.89
CA HIS A 157 16.19 1.87 34.80
C HIS A 157 16.59 0.39 34.89
N ALA A 158 15.62 -0.53 34.88
CA ALA A 158 15.89 -1.97 34.86
C ALA A 158 16.68 -2.43 33.62
N LEU A 159 16.65 -1.65 32.53
CA LEU A 159 17.42 -1.87 31.31
C LEU A 159 18.67 -0.96 31.19
N GLY A 160 18.97 -0.18 32.24
CA GLY A 160 20.06 0.79 32.23
C GLY A 160 19.81 2.00 31.32
N ILE A 161 18.54 2.34 31.07
CA ILE A 161 18.12 3.48 30.25
C ILE A 161 17.64 4.61 31.17
N LYS A 162 18.23 5.79 31.01
CA LYS A 162 17.82 7.03 31.69
C LYS A 162 16.57 7.62 31.03
N VAL A 163 15.72 8.29 31.80
CA VAL A 163 14.53 8.98 31.29
C VAL A 163 14.69 10.49 31.44
N ILE A 164 14.65 11.18 30.30
CA ILE A 164 14.61 12.64 30.19
C ILE A 164 13.15 13.06 29.98
N ILE A 165 12.64 13.90 30.87
CA ILE A 165 11.31 14.51 30.73
C ILE A 165 11.47 15.85 30.02
N ASP A 166 10.70 16.08 28.96
CA ASP A 166 10.53 17.41 28.39
C ASP A 166 9.70 18.29 29.33
N VAL A 167 10.18 19.48 29.67
CA VAL A 167 9.55 20.38 30.63
C VAL A 167 9.27 21.73 29.98
N VAL A 168 8.11 22.31 30.30
CA VAL A 168 7.63 23.57 29.73
C VAL A 168 7.46 24.61 30.85
N PRO A 169 8.57 25.23 31.31
CA PRO A 169 8.51 26.23 32.38
C PRO A 169 8.06 27.62 31.89
N ASN A 170 8.22 27.92 30.59
CA ASN A 170 8.01 29.26 30.03
C ASN A 170 6.53 29.70 30.05
N HIS A 171 5.63 28.84 29.56
CA HIS A 171 4.26 29.21 29.24
C HIS A 171 3.26 28.13 29.66
N VAL A 172 1.98 28.51 29.69
CA VAL A 172 0.86 27.57 29.65
C VAL A 172 0.20 27.59 28.27
N GLY A 173 -0.94 26.92 28.09
CA GLY A 173 -1.76 27.04 26.88
C GLY A 173 -2.20 28.48 26.58
N ASP A 174 -2.83 28.67 25.43
CA ASP A 174 -3.38 29.95 24.98
C ASP A 174 -4.74 30.17 25.68
N TYR A 175 -4.78 31.03 26.70
CA TYR A 175 -6.02 31.34 27.44
C TYR A 175 -6.42 32.81 27.38
N MET A 176 -5.50 33.73 27.08
CA MET A 176 -5.76 35.18 27.04
C MET A 176 -5.54 35.75 25.63
N LEU A 177 -6.34 36.75 25.24
CA LEU A 177 -6.23 37.36 23.92
C LEU A 177 -5.25 38.54 23.93
N GLY A 178 -4.07 38.35 23.33
CA GLY A 178 -3.09 39.42 23.12
C GLY A 178 -2.62 40.03 24.43
N THR A 179 -2.83 41.32 24.65
CA THR A 179 -2.35 42.04 25.84
C THR A 179 -3.33 42.06 27.02
N GLN A 180 -4.31 41.15 27.03
CA GLN A 180 -5.35 41.14 28.05
C GLN A 180 -4.86 40.53 29.37
N ALA A 181 -5.21 41.18 30.48
CA ALA A 181 -4.94 40.72 31.85
C ALA A 181 -6.13 39.97 32.47
N TYR A 182 -6.96 39.34 31.65
CA TYR A 182 -8.14 38.58 32.06
C TYR A 182 -8.51 37.53 30.99
N TYR A 183 -9.22 36.48 31.41
CA TYR A 183 -9.76 35.47 30.49
C TYR A 183 -11.03 35.99 29.81
N ASP A 184 -10.98 36.22 28.51
CA ASP A 184 -12.13 36.68 27.73
C ASP A 184 -13.18 35.58 27.51
N ILE A 185 -12.77 34.31 27.60
CA ILE A 185 -13.63 33.14 27.67
C ILE A 185 -13.56 32.59 29.12
N PRO A 186 -14.48 32.95 30.02
CA PRO A 186 -14.37 32.61 31.44
C PRO A 186 -14.30 31.11 31.75
N SER A 187 -14.80 30.24 30.86
CA SER A 187 -14.73 28.78 31.00
C SER A 187 -13.42 28.16 30.51
N LEU A 188 -12.57 28.93 29.83
CA LEU A 188 -11.28 28.50 29.31
C LEU A 188 -10.19 29.15 30.15
N GLN A 189 -9.69 28.42 31.14
CA GLN A 189 -8.61 28.87 32.04
C GLN A 189 -7.67 27.68 32.31
N PRO A 190 -6.40 27.92 32.64
CA PRO A 190 -5.53 26.86 33.17
C PRO A 190 -6.05 26.39 34.53
N ALA A 191 -5.54 25.27 35.05
CA ALA A 191 -5.94 24.79 36.36
C ALA A 191 -5.35 25.67 37.49
N ALA A 192 -6.07 25.81 38.60
CA ALA A 192 -5.54 26.48 39.78
C ALA A 192 -4.26 25.77 40.30
N PRO A 193 -3.24 26.50 40.76
CA PRO A 193 -3.20 27.95 40.98
C PRO A 193 -2.81 28.81 39.76
N PHE A 194 -2.56 28.19 38.61
CA PHE A 194 -2.15 28.89 37.38
C PHE A 194 -3.28 29.70 36.73
N ASN A 195 -4.53 29.58 37.20
CA ASN A 195 -5.65 30.40 36.77
C ASN A 195 -5.63 31.86 37.31
N ASN A 196 -4.46 32.38 37.67
CA ASN A 196 -4.29 33.76 38.09
C ASN A 196 -3.67 34.59 36.96
N PRO A 197 -4.44 35.46 36.27
CA PRO A 197 -3.90 36.29 35.19
C PRO A 197 -2.69 37.13 35.58
N SER A 198 -2.59 37.55 36.85
CA SER A 198 -1.46 38.37 37.32
C SER A 198 -0.13 37.61 37.42
N TRP A 199 -0.07 36.33 37.03
CA TRP A 199 1.13 35.52 36.97
C TRP A 199 1.75 35.47 35.58
N TYR A 200 1.17 36.20 34.62
CA TYR A 200 1.58 36.18 33.23
C TYR A 200 1.98 37.56 32.76
N HIS A 201 2.86 37.60 31.76
CA HIS A 201 3.09 38.82 31.01
C HIS A 201 1.87 39.15 30.15
N HIS A 202 1.66 40.44 29.88
CA HIS A 202 0.53 40.93 29.09
C HIS A 202 1.00 41.85 27.96
N ASN A 203 2.16 41.51 27.38
CA ASN A 203 2.77 42.28 26.29
C ASN A 203 2.40 41.77 24.89
N GLY A 204 1.68 40.65 24.81
CA GLY A 204 1.23 40.01 23.58
C GLY A 204 2.34 39.22 22.88
N ASP A 205 2.05 38.75 21.66
CA ASP A 205 2.94 37.88 20.89
C ASP A 205 4.30 38.52 20.54
N ILE A 206 5.34 37.68 20.56
CA ILE A 206 6.66 38.03 20.04
C ILE A 206 6.56 38.43 18.57
N ASN A 207 6.97 39.66 18.26
CA ASN A 207 7.24 40.06 16.89
C ASN A 207 8.67 39.67 16.48
N TRP A 208 8.79 38.49 15.88
CA TRP A 208 10.09 37.92 15.45
C TRP A 208 10.89 38.84 14.52
N SER A 209 10.25 39.72 13.73
CA SER A 209 10.98 40.65 12.85
C SER A 209 11.83 41.68 13.58
N LEU A 210 11.60 41.90 14.88
CA LEU A 210 12.36 42.84 15.72
C LEU A 210 13.59 42.19 16.39
N VAL A 211 13.52 40.87 16.59
CA VAL A 211 14.42 40.14 17.51
C VAL A 211 15.19 39.02 16.83
N ASP A 212 14.72 38.49 15.70
CA ASP A 212 15.43 37.43 14.99
C ASP A 212 16.77 37.95 14.45
N GLY A 213 17.85 37.24 14.76
CA GLY A 213 19.23 37.67 14.49
C GLY A 213 19.73 38.89 15.27
N ASN A 214 18.95 39.41 16.24
CA ASN A 214 19.33 40.56 17.08
C ASN A 214 19.71 40.08 18.49
N TYR A 215 21.00 40.10 18.80
CA TYR A 215 21.54 39.53 20.06
C TYR A 215 21.78 40.55 21.18
N THR A 216 21.14 41.72 21.11
CA THR A 216 21.22 42.76 22.14
C THR A 216 20.46 42.37 23.41
N GLN A 217 20.80 42.97 24.55
CA GLN A 217 20.06 42.73 25.80
C GLN A 217 18.58 43.13 25.66
N TRP A 218 18.28 44.23 24.97
CA TRP A 218 16.90 44.64 24.70
C TRP A 218 16.10 43.57 23.97
N ALA A 219 16.67 42.95 22.94
CA ALA A 219 15.98 41.90 22.18
C ALA A 219 15.75 40.65 23.03
N GLN A 220 16.70 40.35 23.92
CA GLN A 220 16.56 39.27 24.90
C GLN A 220 15.44 39.57 25.90
N ASP A 221 15.48 40.74 26.54
CA ASP A 221 14.43 41.17 27.48
C ASP A 221 13.06 41.22 26.78
N TYR A 222 13.01 41.52 25.49
CA TYR A 222 11.77 41.52 24.72
C TYR A 222 11.16 40.12 24.62
N ILE A 223 11.93 39.11 24.20
CA ILE A 223 11.41 37.75 24.02
C ILE A 223 11.11 37.03 25.34
N GLU A 224 11.75 37.44 26.44
CA GLU A 224 11.49 36.90 27.79
C GLU A 224 10.19 37.41 28.43
N ASN A 225 9.54 38.40 27.82
CA ASN A 225 8.37 39.07 28.39
C ASN A 225 7.15 39.07 27.44
N HIS A 226 7.16 38.25 26.39
CA HIS A 226 6.11 38.20 25.35
C HIS A 226 5.71 36.76 25.04
N ASP A 227 4.49 36.59 24.55
CA ASP A 227 3.89 35.27 24.31
C ASP A 227 4.54 34.56 23.12
N LEU A 228 4.77 33.26 23.27
CA LEU A 228 5.25 32.39 22.21
C LEU A 228 4.07 31.91 21.36
N ALA A 229 3.73 32.65 20.31
CA ALA A 229 2.67 32.30 19.37
C ALA A 229 1.31 32.04 20.06
N GLY A 230 0.91 32.96 20.94
CA GLY A 230 -0.33 32.95 21.72
C GLY A 230 -0.27 32.14 23.00
N LEU A 231 0.84 31.46 23.31
CA LEU A 231 1.00 30.71 24.55
C LEU A 231 1.33 31.67 25.70
N ASP A 232 0.45 31.73 26.71
CA ASP A 232 0.51 32.71 27.78
C ASP A 232 1.80 32.57 28.60
N ASP A 233 2.66 33.59 28.53
CA ASP A 233 4.00 33.59 29.11
C ASP A 233 3.99 33.85 30.63
N ILE A 234 4.59 32.95 31.41
CA ILE A 234 4.63 33.04 32.88
C ILE A 234 5.66 34.10 33.29
N ASP A 235 5.21 35.10 34.05
CA ASP A 235 6.08 36.16 34.58
C ASP A 235 6.94 35.63 35.74
N PHE A 236 8.22 35.40 35.46
CA PHE A 236 9.19 34.91 36.44
C PHE A 236 9.62 35.96 37.47
N ASP A 237 9.34 37.24 37.21
CA ASP A 237 9.55 38.32 38.19
C ASP A 237 8.43 38.34 39.25
N VAL A 238 7.32 37.61 39.03
CA VAL A 238 6.33 37.27 40.06
C VAL A 238 6.80 36.03 40.83
N PRO A 239 7.31 36.15 42.08
CA PRO A 239 7.98 35.02 42.74
C PRO A 239 7.06 33.83 43.01
N ALA A 240 5.75 34.09 43.19
CA ALA A 240 4.74 33.06 43.38
C ALA A 240 4.52 32.22 42.11
N ALA A 241 4.54 32.86 40.93
CA ALA A 241 4.36 32.19 39.64
C ALA A 241 5.56 31.29 39.33
N LYS A 242 6.77 31.85 39.39
CA LYS A 242 8.03 31.11 39.22
C LYS A 242 8.14 29.93 40.19
N SER A 243 7.89 30.18 41.48
CA SER A 243 7.94 29.11 42.49
C SER A 243 6.90 28.03 42.23
N ALA A 244 5.69 28.38 41.77
CA ALA A 244 4.65 27.40 41.47
C ALA A 244 5.08 26.47 40.33
N ILE A 245 5.51 27.01 39.19
CA ILE A 245 5.91 26.19 38.03
C ILE A 245 7.17 25.37 38.32
N PHE A 246 8.16 25.93 39.02
CA PHE A 246 9.37 25.20 39.41
C PHE A 246 9.05 24.04 40.36
N ASN A 247 8.17 24.24 41.34
CA ASN A 247 7.74 23.19 42.26
C ASN A 247 6.90 22.11 41.56
N SER A 248 6.05 22.49 40.59
CA SER A 248 5.31 21.52 39.76
C SER A 248 6.27 20.62 38.99
N ILE A 249 7.27 21.20 38.32
CA ILE A 249 8.28 20.43 37.58
C ILE A 249 9.06 19.54 38.55
N LYS A 250 9.57 20.10 39.65
CA LYS A 250 10.30 19.34 40.69
C LYS A 250 9.47 18.15 41.22
N GLY A 251 8.16 18.34 41.41
CA GLY A 251 7.26 17.30 41.87
C GLY A 251 7.14 16.09 40.94
N TRP A 252 7.44 16.24 39.65
CA TRP A 252 7.56 15.10 38.72
C TRP A 252 8.85 14.32 38.98
N PHE A 253 9.99 15.01 39.09
CA PHE A 253 11.29 14.38 39.36
C PHE A 253 11.34 13.71 40.74
N ASP A 254 10.81 14.35 41.77
CA ASP A 254 10.72 13.78 43.12
C ASP A 254 9.87 12.50 43.15
N TYR A 255 8.85 12.43 42.30
CA TYR A 255 7.95 11.29 42.27
C TYR A 255 8.50 10.13 41.42
N THR A 256 9.00 10.44 40.22
CA THR A 256 9.38 9.42 39.23
C THR A 256 10.82 8.97 39.39
N GLY A 257 11.72 9.85 39.82
CA GLY A 257 13.16 9.62 39.81
C GLY A 257 13.81 9.78 38.42
N ALA A 258 13.19 10.55 37.51
CA ALA A 258 13.74 10.83 36.19
C ALA A 258 15.15 11.46 36.25
N ASP A 259 15.94 11.24 35.20
CA ASP A 259 17.40 11.40 35.23
C ASP A 259 17.91 12.67 34.52
N GLY A 260 17.02 13.44 33.90
CA GLY A 260 17.35 14.69 33.23
C GLY A 260 16.11 15.42 32.72
N ALA A 261 16.27 16.68 32.36
CA ALA A 261 15.20 17.46 31.73
C ALA A 261 15.65 18.03 30.38
N ARG A 262 14.77 17.97 29.37
CA ARG A 262 14.88 18.85 28.20
C ARG A 262 14.01 20.07 28.47
N VAL A 263 14.58 21.27 28.45
CA VAL A 263 13.84 22.51 28.75
C VAL A 263 13.34 23.12 27.45
N ASP A 264 12.02 23.10 27.26
CA ASP A 264 11.34 23.75 26.15
C ASP A 264 11.50 25.27 26.19
N ALA A 265 11.52 25.90 25.01
CA ALA A 265 11.54 27.36 24.87
C ALA A 265 12.64 28.06 25.69
N ALA A 266 13.78 27.40 25.94
CA ALA A 266 14.82 27.90 26.83
C ALA A 266 15.40 29.27 26.40
N LYS A 267 15.37 29.60 25.10
CA LYS A 267 15.72 30.92 24.55
C LYS A 267 14.89 32.07 25.14
N LEU A 268 13.67 31.79 25.58
CA LEU A 268 12.72 32.76 26.13
C LEU A 268 12.82 32.87 27.67
N ILE A 269 13.75 32.14 28.30
CA ILE A 269 13.92 32.17 29.75
C ILE A 269 15.32 32.68 30.08
N LYS A 270 15.42 33.54 31.09
CA LYS A 270 16.71 34.05 31.59
C LYS A 270 17.65 32.89 31.92
N PRO A 271 18.93 32.91 31.47
CA PRO A 271 19.90 31.85 31.77
C PRO A 271 20.04 31.54 33.27
N THR A 272 19.90 32.55 34.13
CA THR A 272 19.96 32.39 35.59
C THR A 272 18.78 31.63 36.16
N ASP A 273 17.58 31.82 35.60
CA ASP A 273 16.37 31.14 36.08
C ASP A 273 16.38 29.67 35.67
N ILE A 274 16.87 29.35 34.46
CA ILE A 274 17.07 27.97 34.06
C ILE A 274 18.17 27.30 34.90
N GLY A 275 19.25 28.02 35.22
CA GLY A 275 20.26 27.53 36.16
C GLY A 275 19.70 27.24 37.55
N GLU A 276 18.78 28.06 38.05
CA GLU A 276 18.04 27.81 39.29
C GLU A 276 17.15 26.56 39.17
N LEU A 277 16.43 26.39 38.06
CA LEU A 277 15.62 25.20 37.80
C LEU A 277 16.50 23.94 37.81
N GLN A 278 17.60 23.91 37.07
CA GLN A 278 18.52 22.76 37.06
C GLN A 278 19.00 22.41 38.48
N ASN A 279 19.42 23.41 39.25
CA ASN A 279 19.85 23.21 40.64
C ASN A 279 18.74 22.66 41.53
N LEU A 280 17.49 23.11 41.32
CA LEU A 280 16.33 22.63 42.05
C LEU A 280 15.99 21.17 41.74
N LEU A 281 16.09 20.77 40.46
CA LEU A 281 15.83 19.41 40.02
C LEU A 281 16.92 18.43 40.47
N GLY A 282 18.16 18.90 40.62
CA GLY A 282 19.29 18.06 41.04
C GLY A 282 19.75 17.06 39.98
N VAL A 283 19.34 17.27 38.72
CA VAL A 283 19.75 16.52 37.53
C VAL A 283 20.18 17.50 36.45
N ASN A 284 21.00 17.05 35.50
CA ASN A 284 21.42 17.85 34.37
C ASN A 284 20.23 18.16 33.46
N THR A 285 20.17 19.40 32.97
CA THR A 285 19.20 19.84 31.97
C THR A 285 19.90 20.29 30.69
N PHE A 286 19.19 20.16 29.57
CA PHE A 286 19.59 20.79 28.32
C PHE A 286 18.38 21.45 27.64
N GLY A 287 18.56 22.66 27.15
CA GLY A 287 17.47 23.46 26.65
C GLY A 287 17.36 23.50 25.14
N GLU A 288 16.23 24.03 24.70
CA GLU A 288 16.02 24.47 23.34
C GLU A 288 16.30 25.96 23.17
N ASN A 289 17.43 26.27 22.54
CA ASN A 289 17.68 27.58 21.99
C ASN A 289 17.80 27.48 20.47
N PHE A 290 16.66 27.66 19.77
CA PHE A 290 16.61 27.64 18.31
C PHE A 290 17.29 28.90 17.75
N ASP A 291 18.61 28.82 17.62
CA ASP A 291 19.46 29.84 17.03
C ASP A 291 20.73 29.24 16.41
N GLY A 292 21.19 29.80 15.29
CA GLY A 292 22.39 29.34 14.60
C GLY A 292 23.70 29.93 15.14
N ASN A 293 23.62 30.90 16.05
CA ASN A 293 24.79 31.61 16.58
C ASN A 293 25.34 30.96 17.86
N ALA A 294 26.54 30.37 17.77
CA ALA A 294 27.17 29.68 18.90
C ALA A 294 27.51 30.61 20.09
N GLU A 295 27.91 31.86 19.83
CA GLU A 295 28.17 32.83 20.90
C GLU A 295 26.88 33.13 21.67
N PHE A 296 25.77 33.33 20.98
CA PHE A 296 24.47 33.57 21.60
C PHE A 296 23.99 32.36 22.39
N VAL A 297 23.98 31.17 21.79
CA VAL A 297 23.58 29.92 22.47
C VAL A 297 24.43 29.66 23.73
N SER A 298 25.73 29.99 23.69
CA SER A 298 26.63 29.82 24.85
C SER A 298 26.21 30.59 26.10
N ARG A 299 25.33 31.61 25.97
CA ARG A 299 24.82 32.37 27.10
C ARG A 299 24.03 31.53 28.09
N TRP A 300 23.50 30.37 27.69
CA TRP A 300 22.77 29.44 28.55
C TRP A 300 23.55 28.21 29.03
N VAL A 301 24.80 28.03 28.59
CA VAL A 301 25.57 26.82 28.89
C VAL A 301 26.64 27.11 29.96
N GLY A 302 26.76 26.23 30.94
CA GLY A 302 27.84 26.22 31.92
C GLY A 302 27.40 26.55 33.36
N GLN A 303 28.32 27.11 34.15
CA GLN A 303 28.11 27.31 35.58
C GLN A 303 26.94 28.27 35.88
N ASN A 304 26.06 27.87 36.81
CA ASN A 304 24.82 28.58 37.20
C ASN A 304 23.84 28.81 36.03
N LYS A 305 23.92 27.96 35.01
CA LYS A 305 23.04 27.90 33.85
C LYS A 305 22.72 26.42 33.58
N GLU A 306 22.40 26.04 32.35
CA GLU A 306 22.20 24.64 32.00
C GLU A 306 23.51 23.88 31.77
N TRP A 307 23.45 22.57 31.98
CA TRP A 307 24.53 21.66 31.68
C TRP A 307 24.85 21.66 30.18
N GLY A 308 23.83 21.60 29.32
CA GLY A 308 23.97 21.60 27.86
C GLY A 308 22.85 22.35 27.14
N MET A 309 22.88 22.35 25.82
CA MET A 309 21.86 22.91 24.93
C MET A 309 21.73 22.03 23.69
N LEU A 310 20.55 21.98 23.06
CA LEU A 310 20.42 21.47 21.70
C LEU A 310 21.34 22.27 20.77
N ASP A 311 22.25 21.58 20.07
CA ASP A 311 23.30 22.21 19.26
C ASP A 311 22.77 22.65 17.89
N PHE A 312 21.83 23.60 17.88
CA PHE A 312 21.31 24.22 16.67
C PHE A 312 22.42 24.80 15.75
N PRO A 313 23.47 25.48 16.28
CA PRO A 313 24.58 25.93 15.44
C PRO A 313 25.20 24.79 14.62
N LEU A 314 25.49 23.65 15.25
CA LEU A 314 26.04 22.50 14.54
C LEU A 314 25.00 21.80 13.63
N PHE A 315 23.74 21.71 14.06
CA PHE A 315 22.64 21.14 13.26
C PHE A 315 22.52 21.80 11.87
N PHE A 316 22.53 23.14 11.78
CA PHE A 316 22.44 23.82 10.49
C PHE A 316 23.63 23.49 9.59
N SER A 317 24.83 23.43 10.15
CA SER A 317 26.03 23.06 9.42
C SER A 317 26.02 21.61 8.97
N VAL A 318 25.42 20.70 9.76
CA VAL A 318 25.22 19.30 9.37
C VAL A 318 24.25 19.19 8.20
N LEU A 319 23.13 19.90 8.21
CA LEU A 319 22.22 19.94 7.06
C LEU A 319 22.92 20.45 5.80
N ASN A 320 23.59 21.61 5.90
CA ASN A 320 24.27 22.22 4.76
C ASN A 320 25.31 21.28 4.16
N SER A 321 26.18 20.69 4.98
CA SER A 321 27.23 19.83 4.48
C SER A 321 26.74 18.45 4.05
N PHE A 322 25.93 17.75 4.85
CA PHE A 322 25.59 16.35 4.58
C PHE A 322 24.32 16.18 3.75
N ALA A 323 23.28 16.99 3.95
CA ALA A 323 22.06 16.90 3.15
C ALA A 323 22.25 17.60 1.80
N TYR A 324 22.70 18.85 1.82
CA TYR A 324 22.80 19.69 0.61
C TYR A 324 24.16 19.64 -0.10
N GLY A 325 25.15 18.93 0.46
CA GLY A 325 26.46 18.77 -0.18
C GLY A 325 27.30 20.05 -0.25
N GLN A 326 27.04 21.01 0.65
CA GLN A 326 27.82 22.25 0.73
C GLN A 326 29.18 22.03 1.39
N SER A 327 30.08 23.01 1.23
CA SER A 327 31.46 22.92 1.71
C SER A 327 31.56 22.66 3.21
N PHE A 328 32.41 21.72 3.63
CA PHE A 328 32.75 21.54 5.05
C PHE A 328 33.54 22.73 5.62
N ASP A 329 34.36 23.40 4.80
CA ASP A 329 35.13 24.58 5.24
C ASP A 329 34.22 25.73 5.68
N SER A 330 33.12 25.96 4.96
CA SER A 330 32.19 27.05 5.25
C SER A 330 31.17 26.74 6.35
N ASN A 331 30.99 25.45 6.69
CA ASN A 331 29.92 24.99 7.60
C ASN A 331 30.48 24.30 8.86
N ILE A 332 30.85 23.02 8.75
CA ILE A 332 31.29 22.24 9.92
C ILE A 332 32.53 22.84 10.57
N LYS A 333 33.56 23.16 9.78
CA LYS A 333 34.79 23.77 10.29
C LYS A 333 34.53 25.12 10.97
N SER A 334 33.78 26.00 10.30
CA SER A 334 33.50 27.36 10.80
C SER A 334 32.68 27.31 12.09
N THR A 335 31.81 26.32 12.25
CA THR A 335 31.01 26.13 13.46
C THR A 335 31.85 25.56 14.61
N LEU A 336 32.60 24.48 14.38
CA LEU A 336 33.44 23.88 15.43
C LEU A 336 34.59 24.81 15.88
N ALA A 337 35.04 25.73 15.03
CA ALA A 337 35.99 26.78 15.42
C ALA A 337 35.43 27.73 16.50
N GLN A 338 34.12 27.78 16.68
CA GLN A 338 33.45 28.63 17.67
C GLN A 338 33.24 27.94 19.02
N ASP A 339 33.65 26.67 19.18
CA ASP A 339 33.46 25.89 20.41
C ASP A 339 34.06 26.55 21.67
N SER A 340 35.01 27.48 21.50
CA SER A 340 35.56 28.27 22.60
C SER A 340 34.51 29.10 23.36
N TYR A 341 33.41 29.49 22.72
CA TYR A 341 32.32 30.21 23.40
C TYR A 341 31.65 29.36 24.50
N TYR A 342 31.61 28.05 24.35
CA TYR A 342 31.06 27.14 25.36
C TYR A 342 31.96 26.98 26.60
N ASN A 343 33.12 27.65 26.64
CA ASN A 343 34.02 27.72 27.81
C ASN A 343 34.32 26.33 28.44
N GLY A 344 34.65 25.36 27.58
CA GLY A 344 34.96 23.98 28.00
C GLY A 344 33.76 23.02 28.04
N ASN A 345 32.53 23.51 27.90
CA ASN A 345 31.31 22.70 27.96
C ASN A 345 30.83 22.17 26.59
N ALA A 346 31.67 22.25 25.55
CA ALA A 346 31.28 21.84 24.20
C ALA A 346 30.85 20.36 24.12
N ASN A 347 31.39 19.49 24.98
CA ASN A 347 30.98 18.08 25.09
C ASN A 347 29.58 17.88 25.73
N HIS A 348 29.01 18.88 26.38
CA HIS A 348 27.67 18.80 26.98
C HIS A 348 26.56 19.17 25.98
N MET A 349 26.91 19.78 24.85
CA MET A 349 25.96 20.13 23.81
C MET A 349 25.33 18.87 23.21
N VAL A 350 24.04 18.95 22.89
CA VAL A 350 23.24 17.81 22.43
C VAL A 350 23.05 17.91 20.92
N THR A 351 23.76 17.05 20.18
CA THR A 351 23.83 17.06 18.72
C THR A 351 22.72 16.23 18.09
N PHE A 352 22.11 16.72 17.01
CA PHE A 352 21.01 16.04 16.31
C PHE A 352 21.02 16.40 14.83
N ILE A 353 20.26 15.65 14.02
CA ILE A 353 20.13 15.88 12.57
C ILE A 353 18.70 16.18 12.13
N ASP A 354 17.73 15.81 12.95
CA ASP A 354 16.32 16.13 12.85
C ASP A 354 15.66 15.99 14.22
N ASN A 355 14.46 16.56 14.36
CA ASN A 355 13.62 16.50 15.54
C ASN A 355 12.16 16.72 15.13
N HIS A 356 11.28 17.01 16.09
CA HIS A 356 9.86 17.22 15.84
C HIS A 356 9.49 18.62 15.33
N ASP A 357 10.43 19.56 15.25
CA ASP A 357 10.20 20.96 14.80
C ASP A 357 10.92 21.30 13.49
N ARG A 358 11.75 20.37 13.00
CA ARG A 358 12.48 20.48 11.74
C ARG A 358 12.05 19.38 10.78
N ASN A 359 12.23 19.64 9.49
CA ASN A 359 12.09 18.60 8.48
C ASN A 359 12.97 17.40 8.84
N ARG A 360 12.49 16.19 8.54
CA ARG A 360 13.29 14.98 8.68
C ARG A 360 14.51 15.06 7.76
N PHE A 361 15.67 14.64 8.28
CA PHE A 361 16.94 14.76 7.56
C PHE A 361 16.89 14.02 6.22
N LEU A 362 16.23 12.86 6.17
CA LEU A 362 16.13 12.07 4.94
C LEU A 362 15.40 12.83 3.82
N THR A 363 14.40 13.65 4.15
CA THR A 363 13.72 14.50 3.16
C THR A 363 14.64 15.61 2.68
N GLU A 364 15.34 16.28 3.58
CA GLU A 364 16.34 17.30 3.24
C GLU A 364 17.48 16.73 2.38
N ALA A 365 17.84 15.46 2.60
CA ALA A 365 18.85 14.74 1.84
C ALA A 365 18.36 14.19 0.49
N GLY A 366 17.12 14.48 0.09
CA GLY A 366 16.53 13.99 -1.16
C GLY A 366 16.29 12.47 -1.18
N GLY A 367 16.05 11.86 -0.02
CA GLY A 367 15.80 10.42 0.12
C GLY A 367 17.06 9.54 0.20
N SER A 368 18.27 10.12 0.25
CA SER A 368 19.51 9.34 0.31
C SER A 368 19.79 8.82 1.72
N VAL A 369 19.71 7.50 1.88
CA VAL A 369 20.07 6.78 3.11
C VAL A 369 21.57 6.87 3.38
N GLU A 370 22.41 6.95 2.33
CA GLU A 370 23.86 7.11 2.47
C GLU A 370 24.21 8.44 3.15
N LYS A 371 23.59 9.54 2.70
CA LYS A 371 23.75 10.86 3.35
C LYS A 371 23.26 10.84 4.79
N LEU A 372 22.12 10.18 5.06
CA LEU A 372 21.59 10.01 6.42
C LEU A 372 22.59 9.27 7.32
N GLN A 373 23.09 8.11 6.88
CA GLN A 373 24.06 7.33 7.65
C GLN A 373 25.40 8.06 7.83
N ASN A 374 25.82 8.85 6.86
CA ASN A 374 27.00 9.72 6.96
C ASN A 374 26.83 10.80 8.03
N ALA A 375 25.67 11.48 8.06
CA ALA A 375 25.34 12.49 9.07
C ALA A 375 25.16 11.87 10.47
N LEU A 376 24.54 10.69 10.58
CA LEU A 376 24.48 9.93 11.83
C LEU A 376 25.89 9.59 12.34
N THR A 377 26.77 9.11 11.46
CA THR A 377 28.17 8.85 11.84
C THR A 377 28.86 10.08 12.40
N PHE A 378 28.56 11.25 11.82
CA PHE A 378 29.11 12.52 12.28
C PHE A 378 28.65 12.84 13.71
N ILE A 379 27.33 12.89 13.98
CA ILE A 379 26.83 13.24 15.31
C ILE A 379 27.23 12.23 16.39
N PHE A 380 27.43 10.96 16.03
CA PHE A 380 27.88 9.93 16.98
C PHE A 380 29.37 10.04 17.34
N THR A 381 30.18 10.71 16.52
CA THR A 381 31.64 10.78 16.70
C THR A 381 32.18 12.18 17.00
N VAL A 382 31.48 13.23 16.60
CA VAL A 382 31.78 14.62 16.97
C VAL A 382 31.53 14.83 18.47
N ARG A 383 32.11 15.90 19.03
CA ARG A 383 31.87 16.33 20.43
C ARG A 383 30.38 16.56 20.70
N GLY A 384 29.94 16.29 21.92
CA GLY A 384 28.54 16.38 22.32
C GLY A 384 27.88 15.01 22.54
N VAL A 385 26.57 15.06 22.85
CA VAL A 385 25.69 13.91 23.10
C VAL A 385 24.72 13.74 21.93
N PRO A 386 24.72 12.62 21.20
CA PRO A 386 23.82 12.43 20.07
C PRO A 386 22.39 12.14 20.51
N VAL A 387 21.44 12.86 19.91
CA VAL A 387 19.99 12.58 19.91
C VAL A 387 19.58 12.10 18.53
N VAL A 388 18.74 11.06 18.48
CA VAL A 388 18.07 10.61 17.26
C VAL A 388 16.56 10.58 17.50
N PHE A 389 15.80 11.20 16.62
CA PHE A 389 14.34 11.22 16.70
C PHE A 389 13.71 9.94 16.14
N GLN A 390 12.68 9.43 16.81
CA GLN A 390 11.98 8.21 16.41
C GLN A 390 11.65 8.17 14.92
N GLY A 391 11.89 7.03 14.28
CA GLY A 391 11.64 6.80 12.88
C GLY A 391 12.82 7.11 11.96
N THR A 392 13.82 7.87 12.41
CA THR A 392 15.06 8.08 11.63
C THR A 392 15.78 6.75 11.40
N GLU A 393 15.76 5.84 12.38
CA GLU A 393 16.28 4.47 12.26
C GLU A 393 15.52 3.61 11.25
N GLN A 394 14.32 4.04 10.86
CA GLN A 394 13.45 3.35 9.90
C GLN A 394 13.54 3.93 8.48
N ASN A 395 14.56 4.76 8.20
CA ASN A 395 14.74 5.45 6.92
C ASN A 395 13.54 6.31 6.53
N LYS A 396 13.10 7.18 7.45
CA LYS A 396 11.87 7.95 7.26
C LYS A 396 12.14 9.44 7.09
N GLY A 397 11.57 9.98 6.02
CA GLY A 397 11.44 11.40 5.78
C GLY A 397 10.10 11.94 6.31
N ASN A 398 9.77 13.17 5.92
CA ASN A 398 8.44 13.74 6.07
C ASN A 398 7.39 12.84 5.38
N GLY A 399 6.20 12.73 5.96
CA GLY A 399 5.14 11.83 5.50
C GLY A 399 4.68 12.06 4.05
N ASN A 400 4.78 13.29 3.55
CA ASN A 400 4.50 13.65 2.15
C ASN A 400 5.73 13.64 1.22
N GLY A 401 6.90 13.23 1.74
CA GLY A 401 8.17 13.21 1.03
C GLY A 401 8.73 14.58 0.65
N SER A 402 8.10 15.68 1.08
CA SER A 402 8.43 17.04 0.65
C SER A 402 8.93 17.90 1.81
N ILE A 403 9.81 18.85 1.52
CA ILE A 403 10.29 19.85 2.48
C ILE A 403 9.10 20.74 2.87
N ILE A 404 8.85 20.88 4.17
CA ILE A 404 7.88 21.81 4.72
C ILE A 404 8.55 23.20 4.74
N THR A 405 7.88 24.20 4.15
CA THR A 405 8.38 25.57 4.04
C THR A 405 7.46 26.52 4.81
N GLY A 406 7.99 27.67 5.25
CA GLY A 406 7.18 28.72 5.89
C GLY A 406 7.18 28.75 7.41
N GLY A 407 8.07 28.02 8.10
CA GLY A 407 8.23 28.09 9.54
C GLY A 407 8.73 26.80 10.17
N ILE A 408 8.37 26.57 11.44
CA ILE A 408 8.56 25.31 12.16
C ILE A 408 7.79 24.20 11.43
N ALA A 409 8.45 23.05 11.24
CA ALA A 409 7.81 21.86 10.70
C ALA A 409 7.01 21.18 11.83
N ASP A 410 5.67 21.22 11.76
CA ASP A 410 4.80 20.74 12.85
C ASP A 410 3.73 19.70 12.40
N THR A 411 3.79 19.24 11.14
CA THR A 411 2.83 18.29 10.56
C THR A 411 3.50 17.00 10.07
N TRP A 412 3.91 16.96 8.80
CA TRP A 412 4.34 15.74 8.12
C TRP A 412 5.60 15.07 8.73
N ASN A 413 6.38 15.79 9.51
CA ASN A 413 7.56 15.27 10.22
C ASN A 413 7.20 14.47 11.50
N ARG A 414 5.95 14.52 11.97
CA ARG A 414 5.49 13.89 13.22
C ARG A 414 4.67 12.61 13.00
N TRP A 415 4.97 11.82 11.98
CA TRP A 415 4.24 10.57 11.67
C TRP A 415 4.42 9.48 12.73
N SER A 416 3.47 8.55 12.77
CA SER A 416 3.34 7.51 13.81
C SER A 416 4.19 6.26 13.50
N MET A 417 4.94 5.77 14.49
CA MET A 417 5.70 4.51 14.40
C MET A 417 4.80 3.27 14.19
N VAL A 418 3.50 3.40 14.47
CA VAL A 418 2.46 2.47 14.04
C VAL A 418 1.41 3.24 13.24
N LYS A 419 1.40 3.07 11.92
CA LYS A 419 0.41 3.70 11.04
C LYS A 419 -0.90 2.92 11.07
N ARG A 420 -2.01 3.63 11.22
CA ARG A 420 -3.35 3.06 11.28
C ARG A 420 -4.25 3.61 10.18
N ASP A 421 -5.33 2.88 9.85
CA ASP A 421 -6.40 3.36 8.98
C ASP A 421 -7.41 4.21 9.77
N GLY A 422 -8.44 4.73 9.10
CA GLY A 422 -9.46 5.56 9.76
C GLY A 422 -10.25 4.84 10.85
N ASN A 423 -10.23 3.50 10.86
CA ASN A 423 -10.92 2.67 11.86
C ASN A 423 -9.99 2.28 13.03
N GLY A 424 -8.74 2.74 13.02
CA GLY A 424 -7.75 2.39 14.04
C GLY A 424 -7.05 1.05 13.83
N ASN A 425 -7.27 0.37 12.70
CA ASN A 425 -6.56 -0.88 12.41
C ASN A 425 -5.12 -0.57 12.01
N VAL A 426 -4.17 -1.37 12.50
CA VAL A 426 -2.76 -1.24 12.10
C VAL A 426 -2.60 -1.60 10.63
N VAL A 427 -2.06 -0.66 9.85
CA VAL A 427 -1.76 -0.82 8.42
C VAL A 427 -0.26 -1.01 8.21
N GLN A 428 0.56 -0.37 9.05
CA GLN A 428 2.01 -0.52 8.99
C GLN A 428 2.64 -0.36 10.37
N ASN A 429 3.57 -1.24 10.70
CA ASN A 429 4.34 -1.19 11.93
C ASN A 429 5.82 -0.98 11.58
N TYR A 430 6.42 0.08 12.12
CA TYR A 430 7.80 0.47 11.85
C TYR A 430 8.79 0.05 12.95
N PHE A 431 8.41 -0.79 13.91
CA PHE A 431 9.35 -1.40 14.86
C PHE A 431 10.13 -2.56 14.21
N ASN A 432 10.88 -2.27 13.14
CA ASN A 432 11.65 -3.26 12.38
C ASN A 432 13.15 -3.15 12.68
N GLU A 433 13.70 -4.14 13.37
CA GLU A 433 15.12 -4.21 13.74
C GLU A 433 16.07 -4.56 12.56
N ASN A 434 15.52 -4.86 11.38
CA ASN A 434 16.30 -5.26 10.20
C ASN A 434 16.51 -4.13 9.18
N THR A 435 16.03 -2.90 9.44
CA THR A 435 16.35 -1.79 8.54
C THR A 435 17.84 -1.48 8.58
N SER A 436 18.37 -1.03 7.44
CA SER A 436 19.79 -0.70 7.30
C SER A 436 20.24 0.30 8.36
N THR A 437 19.43 1.34 8.61
CA THR A 437 19.79 2.40 9.55
C THR A 437 19.58 2.02 11.00
N TYR A 438 18.62 1.14 11.35
CA TYR A 438 18.53 0.56 12.69
C TYR A 438 19.82 -0.19 13.05
N GLN A 439 20.26 -1.12 12.19
CA GLN A 439 21.49 -1.87 12.40
C GLN A 439 22.73 -0.96 12.42
N TYR A 440 22.72 0.09 11.58
CA TYR A 440 23.78 1.07 11.52
C TYR A 440 23.90 1.89 12.81
N VAL A 441 22.77 2.40 13.33
CA VAL A 441 22.71 3.11 14.61
C VAL A 441 23.14 2.21 15.77
N ALA A 442 22.68 0.95 15.79
CA ALA A 442 23.13 -0.03 16.79
C ALA A 442 24.66 -0.19 16.78
N LYS A 443 25.25 -0.26 15.58
CA LYS A 443 26.70 -0.30 15.40
C LYS A 443 27.38 0.99 15.87
N LEU A 444 26.82 2.17 15.58
CA LEU A 444 27.37 3.45 16.02
C LEU A 444 27.33 3.60 17.56
N ASN A 445 26.24 3.20 18.21
CA ASN A 445 26.15 3.14 19.67
C ASN A 445 27.24 2.24 20.26
N GLN A 446 27.43 1.06 19.67
CA GLN A 446 28.49 0.14 20.09
C GLN A 446 29.89 0.73 19.92
N ILE A 447 30.16 1.40 18.79
CA ILE A 447 31.43 2.09 18.56
C ILE A 447 31.64 3.19 19.62
N ARG A 448 30.65 4.05 19.86
CA ARG A 448 30.73 5.13 20.83
C ARG A 448 30.94 4.61 22.26
N LYS A 449 30.30 3.51 22.63
CA LYS A 449 30.50 2.82 23.91
C LYS A 449 31.95 2.37 24.09
N ASN A 450 32.52 1.74 23.06
CA ASN A 450 33.88 1.16 23.08
C ASN A 450 35.00 2.19 23.23
N TYR A 451 34.77 3.44 22.79
CA TYR A 451 35.79 4.48 22.77
C TYR A 451 35.33 5.69 23.59
N GLU A 452 35.80 5.79 24.84
CA GLU A 452 35.58 6.95 25.71
C GLU A 452 35.97 8.27 25.05
N ALA A 453 36.98 8.26 24.17
CA ALA A 453 37.37 9.43 23.38
C ALA A 453 36.17 10.04 22.61
N LEU A 454 35.25 9.23 22.06
CA LEU A 454 34.07 9.74 21.36
C LEU A 454 33.04 10.39 22.30
N ARG A 455 33.09 10.07 23.60
CA ARG A 455 32.20 10.61 24.63
C ARG A 455 32.82 11.85 25.29
N LYS A 456 34.06 11.75 25.76
CA LYS A 456 34.72 12.77 26.59
C LYS A 456 35.98 13.39 25.99
N GLY A 457 36.46 12.88 24.87
CA GLY A 457 37.70 13.33 24.25
C GLY A 457 37.60 14.75 23.68
N THR A 458 38.73 15.44 23.63
CA THR A 458 38.86 16.76 23.01
C THR A 458 38.72 16.65 21.49
N GLN A 459 37.86 17.50 20.91
CA GLN A 459 37.68 17.65 19.46
C GLN A 459 38.91 18.33 18.82
N ARG A 460 39.50 17.69 17.80
CA ARG A 460 40.70 18.20 17.13
C ARG A 460 40.56 18.06 15.62
N GLU A 461 40.37 19.17 14.92
CA GLU A 461 40.42 19.20 13.45
C GLU A 461 41.78 18.69 12.95
N MET A 462 41.75 17.84 11.92
CA MET A 462 42.95 17.28 11.28
C MET A 462 43.02 17.63 9.80
N TRP A 463 41.88 17.69 9.13
CA TRP A 463 41.78 18.04 7.72
C TRP A 463 40.43 18.70 7.44
N SER A 464 40.44 19.71 6.57
CA SER A 464 39.23 20.27 6.01
C SER A 464 39.50 20.69 4.57
N ALA A 465 38.53 20.40 3.72
CA ALA A 465 38.44 20.81 2.34
C ALA A 465 36.96 20.88 1.97
N GLN A 466 36.64 21.38 0.79
CA GLN A 466 35.26 21.53 0.32
C GLN A 466 34.40 20.28 0.58
N ASN A 467 34.84 19.10 0.11
CA ASN A 467 34.04 17.87 0.20
C ASN A 467 34.64 16.79 1.10
N LEU A 468 35.63 17.14 1.94
CA LEU A 468 36.26 16.18 2.84
C LEU A 468 36.59 16.83 4.18
N TYR A 469 36.15 16.21 5.27
CA TYR A 469 36.43 16.66 6.63
C TYR A 469 37.01 15.52 7.46
N ALA A 470 38.01 15.80 8.29
CA ALA A 470 38.55 14.83 9.24
C ALA A 470 38.93 15.48 10.57
N PHE A 471 38.64 14.77 11.64
CA PHE A 471 39.01 15.16 13.00
C PHE A 471 39.40 13.95 13.82
N SER A 472 40.14 14.18 14.91
CA SER A 472 40.29 13.22 15.98
C SER A 472 39.56 13.65 17.25
N ARG A 473 39.04 12.66 17.96
CA ARG A 473 38.68 12.76 19.38
C ARG A 473 39.77 12.07 20.18
N ARG A 474 40.37 12.78 21.14
CA ARG A 474 41.47 12.26 21.96
C ARG A 474 41.22 12.48 23.44
N MET A 475 41.49 11.48 24.26
CA MET A 475 41.53 11.62 25.71
C MET A 475 42.84 12.30 26.12
N ASP A 476 42.74 13.50 26.70
CA ASP A 476 43.89 14.29 27.17
C ASP A 476 44.16 14.11 28.68
N ASN A 477 43.26 13.43 29.39
CA ASN A 477 43.35 13.09 30.80
C ASN A 477 42.56 11.78 31.08
N GLY A 478 42.49 11.36 32.34
CA GLY A 478 41.70 10.21 32.78
C GLY A 478 42.35 8.84 32.52
N ALA A 479 41.60 7.78 32.80
CA ALA A 479 42.09 6.40 32.77
C ALA A 479 42.49 5.92 31.35
N ASN A 480 41.85 6.48 30.32
CA ASN A 480 42.13 6.17 28.92
C ASN A 480 43.00 7.23 28.23
N LEU A 481 43.89 7.92 28.97
CA LEU A 481 44.81 8.93 28.45
C LEU A 481 45.49 8.47 27.15
N GLY A 482 45.36 9.29 26.10
CA GLY A 482 45.93 9.02 24.79
C GLY A 482 45.10 8.07 23.90
N GLN A 483 43.93 7.59 24.34
CA GLN A 483 42.97 6.96 23.43
C GLN A 483 42.54 7.98 22.38
N GLU A 484 42.67 7.62 21.11
CA GLU A 484 42.40 8.50 19.98
C GLU A 484 41.58 7.76 18.90
N VAL A 485 40.52 8.41 18.43
CA VAL A 485 39.67 7.94 17.33
C VAL A 485 39.63 9.02 16.26
N ILE A 486 39.84 8.65 15.00
CA ILE A 486 39.90 9.54 13.85
C ILE A 486 38.70 9.28 12.97
N SER A 487 37.86 10.29 12.78
CA SER A 487 36.70 10.22 11.88
C SER A 487 36.98 11.00 10.60
N VAL A 488 36.64 10.42 9.45
CA VAL A 488 36.82 11.01 8.12
C VAL A 488 35.50 10.94 7.37
N PHE A 489 35.09 12.04 6.75
CA PHE A 489 33.80 12.20 6.07
C PHE A 489 34.02 12.74 4.66
N SER A 490 33.23 12.23 3.71
CA SER A 490 33.07 12.82 2.38
C SER A 490 31.60 13.08 2.11
N ASN A 491 31.28 14.25 1.56
CA ASN A 491 29.96 14.58 1.00
C ASN A 491 30.05 14.79 -0.54
N ALA A 492 31.13 14.30 -1.16
CA ALA A 492 31.27 14.37 -2.61
C ALA A 492 30.08 13.70 -3.30
N SER A 493 29.63 14.26 -4.42
CA SER A 493 28.49 13.73 -5.19
C SER A 493 28.78 12.41 -5.90
N GLY A 494 30.06 12.03 -6.05
CA GLY A 494 30.47 10.79 -6.69
C GLY A 494 31.98 10.53 -6.58
N GLY A 495 32.38 9.30 -6.91
CA GLY A 495 33.78 8.88 -6.95
C GLY A 495 34.39 8.51 -5.59
N THR A 496 35.70 8.33 -5.58
CA THR A 496 36.51 8.04 -4.41
C THR A 496 37.61 9.08 -4.28
N GLN A 497 37.78 9.62 -3.09
CA GLN A 497 38.83 10.58 -2.77
C GLN A 497 39.92 9.87 -1.96
N THR A 498 41.19 10.06 -2.32
CA THR A 498 42.33 9.62 -1.51
C THR A 498 43.05 10.84 -0.97
N VAL A 499 43.19 10.92 0.36
CA VAL A 499 43.82 12.04 1.05
C VAL A 499 44.89 11.54 2.01
N THR A 500 45.99 12.29 2.12
CA THR A 500 47.02 12.06 3.14
C THR A 500 46.85 13.11 4.23
N ILE A 501 46.48 12.66 5.43
CA ILE A 501 46.14 13.51 6.57
C ILE A 501 47.28 13.45 7.58
N PRO A 502 47.96 14.58 7.87
CA PRO A 502 48.93 14.65 8.97
C PRO A 502 48.23 14.39 10.32
N LEU A 503 48.85 13.57 11.17
CA LEU A 503 48.41 13.45 12.56
C LEU A 503 48.80 14.70 13.35
N ARG A 504 47.99 15.06 14.35
CA ARG A 504 48.29 16.20 15.25
C ARG A 504 49.53 15.89 16.09
N THR A 505 50.28 16.93 16.50
CA THR A 505 51.54 16.76 17.25
C THR A 505 51.34 15.95 18.52
N GLU A 506 50.21 16.18 19.20
CA GLU A 506 49.81 15.55 20.47
C GLU A 506 49.31 14.10 20.31
N SER A 507 49.09 13.63 19.07
CA SER A 507 48.70 12.24 18.80
C SER A 507 49.73 11.26 19.35
N THR A 508 49.29 10.26 20.10
CA THR A 508 50.15 9.21 20.69
C THR A 508 50.39 8.04 19.74
N LEU A 509 49.74 8.04 18.57
CA LEU A 509 49.85 6.98 17.58
C LEU A 509 51.25 7.02 16.94
N ALA A 510 52.04 5.96 17.13
CA ALA A 510 53.38 5.86 16.58
C ALA A 510 53.33 5.43 15.10
N VAL A 511 54.36 5.80 14.33
CA VAL A 511 54.59 5.23 12.98
C VAL A 511 54.61 3.70 13.07
N GLY A 512 53.92 3.03 12.16
CA GLY A 512 53.70 1.58 12.16
C GLY A 512 52.45 1.12 12.91
N THR A 513 51.73 2.01 13.62
CA THR A 513 50.46 1.66 14.26
C THR A 513 49.40 1.33 13.20
N VAL A 514 48.76 0.17 13.32
CA VAL A 514 47.62 -0.22 12.47
C VAL A 514 46.33 0.32 13.07
N LEU A 515 45.56 1.03 12.24
CA LEU A 515 44.24 1.52 12.56
C LEU A 515 43.19 0.74 11.78
N GLU A 516 42.10 0.37 12.44
CA GLU A 516 40.98 -0.36 11.85
C GLU A 516 39.78 0.56 11.70
N ASN A 517 39.13 0.51 10.55
CA ASN A 517 37.86 1.18 10.33
C ASN A 517 36.76 0.42 11.11
N GLN A 518 36.19 1.05 12.13
CA GLN A 518 35.18 0.45 13.00
C GLN A 518 33.85 0.18 12.26
N LEU A 519 33.60 0.88 11.15
CA LEU A 519 32.45 0.61 10.28
C LEU A 519 32.68 -0.60 9.36
N ASN A 520 33.92 -0.99 9.09
CA ASN A 520 34.30 -2.18 8.34
C ASN A 520 35.72 -2.61 8.73
N THR A 521 35.84 -3.58 9.63
CA THR A 521 37.13 -3.96 10.24
C THR A 521 38.13 -4.61 9.27
N SER A 522 37.68 -4.97 8.06
CA SER A 522 38.57 -5.41 6.98
C SER A 522 39.37 -4.24 6.35
N ASP A 523 38.88 -3.01 6.46
CA ASP A 523 39.55 -1.79 6.01
C ASP A 523 40.51 -1.31 7.10
N LYS A 524 41.81 -1.49 6.83
CA LYS A 524 42.91 -1.12 7.74
C LYS A 524 43.87 -0.18 7.06
N ILE A 525 44.38 0.78 7.83
CA ILE A 525 45.44 1.71 7.41
C ILE A 525 46.58 1.67 8.43
N THR A 526 47.78 2.09 8.01
CA THR A 526 48.94 2.15 8.91
C THR A 526 49.43 3.59 9.00
N VAL A 527 49.77 4.03 10.21
CA VAL A 527 50.41 5.32 10.43
C VAL A 527 51.80 5.30 9.77
N ALA A 528 52.02 6.19 8.81
CA ALA A 528 53.27 6.32 8.08
C ALA A 528 54.09 7.50 8.61
N SER A 529 55.40 7.45 8.37
CA SER A 529 56.28 8.61 8.54
C SER A 529 55.98 9.65 7.46
N GLY A 530 55.82 10.92 7.83
CA GLY A 530 55.55 12.02 6.89
C GLY A 530 54.69 13.14 7.48
N GLY A 531 54.35 14.15 6.68
CA GLY A 531 53.52 15.27 7.12
C GLY A 531 54.27 16.24 8.05
N ILE A 532 53.62 17.35 8.39
CA ILE A 532 54.22 18.44 9.18
C ILE A 532 54.61 18.06 10.62
N THR A 533 54.07 16.95 11.13
CA THR A 533 54.35 16.43 12.48
C THR A 533 55.23 15.17 12.47
N GLY A 534 55.68 14.74 11.29
CA GLY A 534 56.42 13.48 11.09
C GLY A 534 55.55 12.22 11.12
N LYS A 535 54.23 12.32 11.34
CA LYS A 535 53.27 11.22 11.31
C LYS A 535 52.06 11.57 10.42
N GLN A 536 51.62 10.63 9.59
CA GLN A 536 50.45 10.81 8.71
C GLN A 536 49.71 9.50 8.45
N ILE A 537 48.46 9.60 7.98
CA ILE A 537 47.66 8.48 7.47
C ILE A 537 47.18 8.78 6.05
N THR A 538 47.03 7.74 5.22
CA THR A 538 46.41 7.88 3.89
C THR A 538 45.06 7.17 3.90
N VAL A 539 44.01 7.89 3.57
CA VAL A 539 42.62 7.41 3.61
C VAL A 539 42.01 7.51 2.22
N SER A 540 41.45 6.41 1.74
CA SER A 540 40.60 6.37 0.55
C SER A 540 39.14 6.30 1.00
N ILE A 541 38.27 7.20 0.55
CA ILE A 541 36.89 7.33 1.00
C ILE A 541 35.94 7.59 -0.18
N GLY A 542 34.78 6.92 -0.19
CA GLY A 542 33.78 7.06 -1.25
C GLY A 542 32.87 8.28 -1.04
N ALA A 543 32.10 8.62 -2.07
CA ALA A 543 31.04 9.63 -2.01
C ALA A 543 30.04 9.37 -0.87
N ASN A 544 29.59 10.45 -0.21
CA ASN A 544 28.61 10.42 0.90
C ASN A 544 28.87 9.31 1.94
N SER A 545 30.14 9.12 2.31
CA SER A 545 30.54 8.04 3.23
C SER A 545 31.42 8.56 4.36
N ALA A 546 31.51 7.76 5.41
CA ALA A 546 32.33 8.01 6.58
C ALA A 546 33.25 6.82 6.88
N LYS A 547 34.35 7.10 7.58
CA LYS A 547 35.24 6.10 8.17
C LYS A 547 35.60 6.50 9.59
N ILE A 548 35.62 5.52 10.50
CA ILE A 548 36.01 5.72 11.90
C ILE A 548 37.23 4.85 12.16
N TYR A 549 38.42 5.43 12.20
CA TYR A 549 39.66 4.72 12.46
C TYR A 549 40.03 4.80 13.95
N ALA A 550 40.28 3.65 14.55
CA ALA A 550 40.84 3.53 15.88
C ALA A 550 41.98 2.52 15.88
N LYS A 551 42.89 2.60 16.85
CA LYS A 551 43.96 1.60 17.02
C LYS A 551 43.34 0.21 17.10
N ALA A 552 43.82 -0.72 16.27
CA ALA A 552 43.38 -2.12 16.30
C ALA A 552 43.46 -2.66 17.73
N ARG A 553 42.33 -3.10 18.27
CA ARG A 553 42.27 -3.76 19.57
C ARG A 553 42.25 -5.27 19.33
N THR A 554 43.19 -6.00 19.91
CA THR A 554 43.04 -7.45 20.08
C THR A 554 42.11 -7.66 21.25
N ASP A 555 40.82 -7.85 20.95
CA ASP A 555 39.90 -8.31 21.96
C ASP A 555 40.13 -9.79 22.21
N THR A 556 40.55 -10.12 23.42
CA THR A 556 40.94 -11.48 23.84
C THR A 556 40.14 -11.96 25.05
N THR A 557 39.25 -11.11 25.54
CA THR A 557 38.42 -11.42 26.70
C THR A 557 37.14 -12.02 26.16
N ALA A 558 36.74 -13.17 26.68
CA ALA A 558 35.46 -13.74 26.32
C ALA A 558 34.32 -13.04 27.06
N PRO A 559 33.13 -12.95 26.46
CA PRO A 559 31.92 -12.55 27.16
C PRO A 559 31.70 -13.34 28.46
N THR A 560 31.01 -12.73 29.42
CA THR A 560 30.56 -13.45 30.62
C THR A 560 29.68 -14.63 30.23
N VAL A 561 29.65 -15.66 31.07
CA VAL A 561 28.80 -16.83 30.82
C VAL A 561 27.33 -16.43 30.96
N PRO A 562 26.45 -16.79 30.00
CA PRO A 562 25.01 -16.60 30.14
C PRO A 562 24.50 -17.26 31.42
N SER A 563 23.86 -16.48 32.29
CA SER A 563 23.29 -16.95 33.57
C SER A 563 21.78 -17.14 33.46
N ASN A 564 21.16 -17.75 34.48
CA ASN A 564 19.72 -18.02 34.54
C ASN A 564 19.17 -18.69 33.28
N VAL A 565 19.94 -19.63 32.70
CA VAL A 565 19.47 -20.38 31.56
C VAL A 565 18.31 -21.27 32.03
N THR A 566 17.14 -21.06 31.45
CA THR A 566 15.96 -21.89 31.70
C THR A 566 15.47 -22.49 30.39
N ALA A 567 14.92 -23.69 30.48
CA ALA A 567 14.22 -24.34 29.38
C ALA A 567 12.79 -24.57 29.86
N THR A 568 11.82 -24.03 29.12
CA THR A 568 10.40 -24.15 29.43
C THR A 568 9.69 -24.84 28.28
N VAL A 569 8.78 -25.76 28.61
CA VAL A 569 7.98 -26.47 27.62
C VAL A 569 7.07 -25.48 26.90
N GLN A 570 7.17 -25.40 25.57
CA GLN A 570 6.23 -24.62 24.75
C GLN A 570 5.15 -25.51 24.14
N SER A 571 5.50 -26.75 23.77
CA SER A 571 4.57 -27.76 23.29
C SER A 571 5.12 -29.16 23.55
N SER A 572 4.39 -30.19 23.14
CA SER A 572 4.89 -31.56 23.12
C SER A 572 6.11 -31.76 22.21
N THR A 573 6.42 -30.83 21.29
CA THR A 573 7.54 -30.93 20.34
C THR A 573 8.44 -29.69 20.30
N SER A 574 8.32 -28.77 21.27
CA SER A 574 9.18 -27.59 21.32
C SER A 574 9.45 -27.11 22.75
N LEU A 575 10.65 -26.56 22.94
CA LEU A 575 11.09 -25.94 24.18
C LEU A 575 11.56 -24.51 23.89
N LYS A 576 11.23 -23.57 24.77
CA LYS A 576 11.79 -22.21 24.76
C LYS A 576 12.93 -22.14 25.76
N ILE A 577 14.09 -21.70 25.30
CA ILE A 577 15.28 -21.50 26.11
C ILE A 577 15.45 -20.00 26.30
N THR A 578 15.59 -19.54 27.54
CA THR A 578 15.83 -18.13 27.88
C THR A 578 17.03 -18.01 28.81
N TRP A 579 17.70 -16.86 28.81
CA TRP A 579 18.84 -16.59 29.67
C TRP A 579 18.96 -15.11 30.01
N THR A 580 19.79 -14.77 31.00
CA THR A 580 20.19 -13.38 31.25
C THR A 580 21.30 -12.98 30.28
N ALA A 581 21.23 -11.75 29.77
CA ALA A 581 22.22 -11.21 28.84
C ALA A 581 23.63 -11.27 29.45
N SER A 582 24.61 -11.65 28.64
CA SER A 582 26.02 -11.58 28.99
C SER A 582 26.56 -10.17 28.77
N SER A 583 27.61 -9.82 29.52
CA SER A 583 28.37 -8.60 29.33
C SER A 583 29.75 -8.93 28.78
N ASP A 584 30.35 -7.99 28.07
CA ASP A 584 31.70 -8.11 27.54
C ASP A 584 32.40 -6.74 27.64
N ASN A 585 33.73 -6.73 27.67
CA ASN A 585 34.56 -5.51 27.70
C ASN A 585 34.45 -4.70 26.40
N VAL A 586 34.13 -5.35 25.28
CA VAL A 586 33.80 -4.69 24.01
C VAL A 586 32.32 -4.86 23.74
N ALA A 587 31.87 -6.06 23.35
CA ALA A 587 30.48 -6.32 23.00
C ALA A 587 30.18 -7.80 22.91
N VAL A 588 29.00 -8.21 23.38
CA VAL A 588 28.46 -9.52 23.02
C VAL A 588 27.83 -9.42 21.64
N THR A 589 28.27 -10.25 20.70
CA THR A 589 27.76 -10.30 19.33
C THR A 589 26.59 -11.28 19.19
N GLY A 590 26.55 -12.32 20.00
CA GLY A 590 25.41 -13.22 20.03
C GLY A 590 25.62 -14.41 20.95
N TYR A 591 24.71 -15.38 20.84
CA TYR A 591 24.70 -16.58 21.64
C TYR A 591 24.63 -17.82 20.76
N GLU A 592 25.36 -18.86 21.15
CA GLU A 592 25.26 -20.21 20.58
C GLU A 592 24.49 -21.10 21.55
N VAL A 593 23.41 -21.73 21.07
CA VAL A 593 22.57 -22.62 21.87
C VAL A 593 22.90 -24.06 21.51
N TYR A 594 23.14 -24.87 22.54
CA TYR A 594 23.53 -26.27 22.41
C TYR A 594 22.51 -27.18 23.07
N ARG A 595 22.05 -28.22 22.36
CA ARG A 595 21.21 -29.30 22.87
C ARG A 595 22.05 -30.57 22.99
N GLY A 596 22.20 -31.11 24.19
CA GLY A 596 23.01 -32.30 24.43
C GLY A 596 24.47 -32.15 23.96
N GLY A 597 25.01 -30.92 24.03
CA GLY A 597 26.37 -30.60 23.55
C GLY A 597 26.48 -30.31 22.05
N VAL A 598 25.41 -30.46 21.25
CA VAL A 598 25.39 -30.14 19.82
C VAL A 598 24.76 -28.77 19.58
N LYS A 599 25.41 -27.90 18.80
CA LYS A 599 24.87 -26.57 18.46
C LYS A 599 23.59 -26.73 17.63
N VAL A 600 22.48 -26.20 18.13
CA VAL A 600 21.17 -26.24 17.45
C VAL A 600 20.80 -24.90 16.81
N GLY A 601 21.39 -23.80 17.27
CA GLY A 601 21.16 -22.48 16.68
C GLY A 601 22.00 -21.37 17.28
N THR A 602 21.75 -20.17 16.79
CA THR A 602 22.28 -18.91 17.32
C THR A 602 21.15 -17.93 17.59
N ALA A 603 21.34 -17.04 18.56
CA ALA A 603 20.41 -15.97 18.88
C ALA A 603 21.16 -14.66 19.09
N ASN A 604 20.58 -13.55 18.61
CA ASN A 604 21.10 -12.20 18.87
C ASN A 604 20.50 -11.59 20.15
N GLY A 605 19.36 -12.12 20.60
CA GLY A 605 18.72 -11.78 21.88
C GLY A 605 18.91 -12.88 22.93
N THR A 606 18.17 -12.78 24.03
CA THR A 606 18.28 -13.65 25.21
C THR A 606 17.32 -14.84 25.23
N SER A 607 16.84 -15.25 24.05
CA SER A 607 15.98 -16.43 23.93
C SER A 607 16.16 -17.16 22.60
N TYR A 608 15.82 -18.44 22.60
CA TYR A 608 15.83 -19.31 21.43
C TYR A 608 14.74 -20.37 21.59
N THR A 609 13.93 -20.60 20.55
CA THR A 609 12.95 -21.69 20.51
C THR A 609 13.52 -22.85 19.70
N ASP A 610 13.60 -24.01 20.33
CA ASP A 610 13.99 -25.26 19.70
C ASP A 610 12.76 -26.11 19.40
N SER A 611 12.52 -26.38 18.12
CA SER A 611 11.30 -27.01 17.60
C SER A 611 11.61 -28.36 16.94
N GLY A 612 10.58 -29.20 16.74
CA GLY A 612 10.74 -30.51 16.11
C GLY A 612 11.35 -31.56 17.03
N LEU A 613 11.17 -31.38 18.35
CA LEU A 613 11.61 -32.29 19.39
C LEU A 613 10.69 -33.50 19.49
N SER A 614 11.24 -34.63 19.94
CA SER A 614 10.46 -35.82 20.27
C SER A 614 9.63 -35.57 21.52
N VAL A 615 8.40 -36.08 21.52
CA VAL A 615 7.48 -35.97 22.66
C VAL A 615 8.00 -36.75 23.88
N ASN A 616 7.59 -36.35 25.09
CA ASN A 616 7.95 -37.00 26.35
C ASN A 616 9.46 -37.29 26.52
N THR A 617 10.30 -36.39 26.02
CA THR A 617 11.76 -36.55 25.97
C THR A 617 12.44 -35.41 26.72
N THR A 618 13.33 -35.74 27.65
CA THR A 618 14.13 -34.74 28.36
C THR A 618 15.27 -34.26 27.48
N TYR A 619 15.32 -32.95 27.27
CA TYR A 619 16.42 -32.26 26.61
C TYR A 619 17.19 -31.40 27.60
N SER A 620 18.49 -31.25 27.32
CA SER A 620 19.41 -30.46 28.12
C SER A 620 20.07 -29.40 27.25
N TYR A 621 20.03 -28.16 27.70
CA TYR A 621 20.53 -26.99 26.98
C TYR A 621 21.64 -26.28 27.72
N THR A 622 22.64 -25.85 26.96
CA THR A 622 23.64 -24.87 27.42
C THR A 622 23.79 -23.76 26.41
N VAL A 623 24.10 -22.56 26.88
CA VAL A 623 24.29 -21.37 26.04
C VAL A 623 25.70 -20.84 26.22
N LYS A 624 26.33 -20.42 25.12
CA LYS A 624 27.59 -19.66 25.13
C LYS A 624 27.34 -18.29 24.53
N ALA A 625 27.89 -17.25 25.14
CA ALA A 625 27.99 -15.95 24.50
C ALA A 625 29.27 -15.89 23.64
N TYR A 626 29.24 -15.13 22.55
CA TYR A 626 30.42 -14.86 21.73
C TYR A 626 30.46 -13.38 21.32
N ASP A 627 31.66 -12.87 21.11
CA ASP A 627 31.92 -11.51 20.65
C ASP A 627 32.32 -11.46 19.16
N ALA A 628 32.61 -10.26 18.66
CA ALA A 628 32.98 -10.03 17.26
C ALA A 628 34.42 -10.47 16.94
N ALA A 629 35.26 -10.59 17.97
CA ALA A 629 36.63 -11.10 17.86
C ALA A 629 36.67 -12.64 17.85
N GLY A 630 35.54 -13.29 18.11
CA GLY A 630 35.39 -14.74 18.13
C GLY A 630 35.71 -15.37 19.47
N ASN A 631 35.92 -14.59 20.54
CA ASN A 631 36.04 -15.15 21.88
C ASN A 631 34.67 -15.67 22.31
N LYS A 632 34.67 -16.81 23.02
CA LYS A 632 33.46 -17.49 23.46
C LYS A 632 33.51 -17.71 24.96
N SER A 633 32.40 -17.43 25.64
CA SER A 633 32.25 -17.76 27.04
C SER A 633 32.35 -19.28 27.25
N ALA A 634 32.57 -19.69 28.50
CA ALA A 634 32.24 -21.06 28.89
C ALA A 634 30.73 -21.32 28.66
N ALA A 635 30.36 -22.59 28.52
CA ALA A 635 28.96 -22.98 28.46
C ALA A 635 28.27 -22.68 29.79
N SER A 636 27.02 -22.22 29.74
CA SER A 636 26.19 -22.04 30.94
C SER A 636 26.14 -23.29 31.80
N SER A 637 26.19 -23.12 33.11
CA SER A 637 26.14 -24.21 34.09
C SER A 637 25.26 -23.83 35.29
N PRO A 638 24.40 -24.74 35.79
CA PRO A 638 24.11 -26.06 35.22
C PRO A 638 23.36 -25.98 33.89
N PRO A 639 23.37 -27.03 33.05
CA PRO A 639 22.51 -27.10 31.87
C PRO A 639 21.03 -26.98 32.24
N ALA A 640 20.27 -26.24 31.45
CA ALA A 640 18.83 -26.14 31.61
C ALA A 640 18.17 -27.39 31.03
N THR A 641 17.40 -28.11 31.84
CA THR A 641 16.70 -29.31 31.39
C THR A 641 15.19 -29.10 31.38
N ALA A 642 14.53 -29.56 30.32
CA ALA A 642 13.08 -29.67 30.28
C ALA A 642 12.67 -30.95 29.55
N THR A 643 11.61 -31.58 30.04
CA THR A 643 10.98 -32.71 29.38
C THR A 643 9.84 -32.20 28.54
N THR A 644 9.90 -32.38 27.23
CA THR A 644 8.76 -32.07 26.35
C THR A 644 7.52 -32.80 26.86
N GLY A 645 6.36 -32.16 26.79
CA GLY A 645 5.12 -32.76 27.28
C GLY A 645 4.80 -34.08 26.58
N ALA A 646 3.99 -34.92 27.23
CA ALA A 646 3.25 -35.94 26.48
C ALA A 646 2.45 -35.25 25.37
N PRO A 647 2.20 -35.90 24.22
CA PRO A 647 1.25 -35.37 23.26
C PRO A 647 -0.06 -35.16 24.00
N ASP A 648 -0.59 -33.94 23.91
CA ASP A 648 -1.93 -33.68 24.39
C ASP A 648 -2.90 -34.39 23.46
N THR A 649 -3.61 -35.38 24.00
CA THR A 649 -4.56 -36.21 23.27
C THR A 649 -5.98 -36.01 23.79
N GLU A 650 -6.17 -35.17 24.80
CA GLU A 650 -7.48 -34.93 25.37
C GLU A 650 -8.15 -33.82 24.56
N ALA A 651 -9.36 -34.08 24.07
CA ALA A 651 -10.10 -33.03 23.41
C ALA A 651 -10.71 -32.07 24.43
N PRO A 652 -10.82 -30.76 24.12
CA PRO A 652 -11.57 -29.83 24.92
C PRO A 652 -12.98 -30.33 25.25
N SER A 653 -13.53 -29.90 26.39
CA SER A 653 -14.92 -30.15 26.73
C SER A 653 -15.83 -29.59 25.63
N VAL A 654 -16.95 -30.27 25.35
CA VAL A 654 -17.93 -29.79 24.37
C VAL A 654 -18.47 -28.40 24.76
N PRO A 655 -18.51 -27.41 23.85
CA PRO A 655 -19.14 -26.12 24.12
C PRO A 655 -20.60 -26.27 24.59
N GLN A 656 -20.93 -25.67 25.73
CA GLN A 656 -22.27 -25.72 26.33
C GLN A 656 -23.02 -24.40 26.15
N ASN A 657 -24.34 -24.43 26.39
CA ASN A 657 -25.22 -23.25 26.29
C ASN A 657 -25.11 -22.52 24.95
N VAL A 658 -24.97 -23.27 23.86
CA VAL A 658 -24.96 -22.68 22.52
C VAL A 658 -26.35 -22.11 22.26
N SER A 659 -26.40 -20.82 21.99
CA SER A 659 -27.61 -20.09 21.64
C SER A 659 -27.38 -19.31 20.36
N ALA A 660 -28.38 -19.29 19.49
CA ALA A 660 -28.37 -18.53 18.26
C ALA A 660 -29.57 -17.58 18.23
N THR A 661 -29.32 -16.31 17.94
CA THR A 661 -30.35 -15.27 17.84
C THR A 661 -30.23 -14.54 16.51
N ALA A 662 -31.36 -14.35 15.82
CA ALA A 662 -31.36 -13.62 14.56
C ALA A 662 -31.05 -12.14 14.84
N SER A 663 -29.97 -11.63 14.27
CA SER A 663 -29.59 -10.23 14.40
C SER A 663 -30.22 -9.38 13.31
N SER A 664 -30.58 -9.98 12.16
CA SER A 664 -31.32 -9.35 11.06
C SER A 664 -32.02 -10.40 10.19
N SER A 665 -32.56 -9.98 9.03
CA SER A 665 -33.02 -10.91 8.00
C SER A 665 -31.90 -11.67 7.28
N SER A 666 -30.64 -11.30 7.49
CA SER A 666 -29.49 -11.89 6.81
C SER A 666 -28.31 -12.20 7.73
N SER A 667 -28.52 -12.18 9.04
CA SER A 667 -27.46 -12.50 10.01
C SER A 667 -28.01 -13.11 11.31
N ALA A 668 -27.16 -13.92 11.95
CA ALA A 668 -27.42 -14.51 13.26
C ALA A 668 -26.18 -14.38 14.14
N SER A 669 -26.39 -14.10 15.42
CA SER A 669 -25.35 -14.15 16.44
C SER A 669 -25.45 -15.45 17.21
N ILE A 670 -24.33 -16.16 17.33
CA ILE A 670 -24.19 -17.45 18.00
C ILE A 670 -23.27 -17.24 19.20
N THR A 671 -23.70 -17.62 20.39
CA THR A 671 -22.92 -17.49 21.63
C THR A 671 -22.92 -18.81 22.39
N TRP A 672 -21.89 -19.07 23.18
CA TRP A 672 -21.77 -20.28 24.01
C TRP A 672 -20.99 -20.00 25.29
N SER A 673 -20.97 -20.98 26.20
CA SER A 673 -20.10 -20.95 27.38
C SER A 673 -18.70 -21.46 27.04
N ALA A 674 -17.68 -20.87 27.65
CA ALA A 674 -16.29 -21.28 27.46
C ALA A 674 -16.11 -22.77 27.76
N SER A 675 -15.41 -23.47 26.87
CA SER A 675 -14.97 -24.84 27.10
C SER A 675 -13.72 -24.86 27.98
N SER A 676 -13.54 -25.94 28.72
CA SER A 676 -12.33 -26.23 29.50
C SER A 676 -11.56 -27.36 28.84
N ASP A 677 -10.25 -27.34 29.00
CA ASP A 677 -9.35 -28.36 28.51
C ASP A 677 -8.24 -28.60 29.54
N ASN A 678 -7.56 -29.74 29.49
CA ASN A 678 -6.50 -30.09 30.43
C ASN A 678 -5.23 -29.23 30.24
N VAL A 679 -5.01 -28.68 29.03
CA VAL A 679 -3.95 -27.72 28.71
C VAL A 679 -4.53 -26.35 28.45
N ALA A 680 -5.25 -26.17 27.34
CA ALA A 680 -5.90 -24.90 26.97
C ALA A 680 -6.77 -25.04 25.73
N VAL A 681 -7.94 -24.39 25.74
CA VAL A 681 -8.76 -24.21 24.53
C VAL A 681 -8.15 -23.08 23.69
N THR A 682 -7.82 -23.38 22.43
CA THR A 682 -7.22 -22.42 21.48
C THR A 682 -8.29 -21.67 20.69
N GLY A 683 -9.42 -22.31 20.41
CA GLY A 683 -10.53 -21.65 19.75
C GLY A 683 -11.71 -22.56 19.50
N TYR A 684 -12.64 -22.07 18.67
CA TYR A 684 -13.88 -22.74 18.35
C TYR A 684 -14.12 -22.77 16.84
N GLU A 685 -14.65 -23.88 16.35
CA GLU A 685 -15.15 -24.04 14.99
C GLU A 685 -16.67 -23.95 15.01
N VAL A 686 -17.25 -23.06 14.21
CA VAL A 686 -18.69 -22.85 14.12
C VAL A 686 -19.20 -23.46 12.83
N TYR A 687 -20.26 -24.27 12.94
CA TYR A 687 -20.86 -24.99 11.84
C TYR A 687 -22.32 -24.59 11.67
N ARG A 688 -22.70 -24.22 10.45
CA ARG A 688 -24.08 -23.98 10.03
C ARG A 688 -24.54 -25.16 9.18
N ASP A 689 -25.61 -25.82 9.60
CA ASP A 689 -26.20 -26.99 8.94
C ASP A 689 -25.17 -28.09 8.63
N GLY A 690 -24.23 -28.30 9.55
CA GLY A 690 -23.17 -29.30 9.44
C GLY A 690 -21.95 -28.85 8.61
N VAL A 691 -21.96 -27.66 8.01
CA VAL A 691 -20.83 -27.09 7.26
C VAL A 691 -20.13 -26.03 8.10
N LYS A 692 -18.79 -26.10 8.17
CA LYS A 692 -17.98 -25.12 8.90
C LYS A 692 -18.11 -23.74 8.23
N VAL A 693 -18.61 -22.75 8.95
CA VAL A 693 -18.77 -21.37 8.46
C VAL A 693 -17.70 -20.41 8.97
N GLY A 694 -16.99 -20.76 10.04
CA GLY A 694 -15.91 -19.94 10.55
C GLY A 694 -15.22 -20.51 11.79
N THR A 695 -14.25 -19.76 12.29
CA THR A 695 -13.55 -20.01 13.56
C THR A 695 -13.47 -18.74 14.37
N THR A 696 -13.45 -18.86 15.70
CA THR A 696 -13.27 -17.73 16.61
C THR A 696 -12.51 -18.17 17.87
N ALA A 697 -11.73 -17.26 18.46
CA ALA A 697 -11.08 -17.49 19.75
C ALA A 697 -11.99 -17.12 20.94
N THR A 698 -13.04 -16.34 20.70
CA THR A 698 -14.01 -15.91 21.71
C THR A 698 -15.24 -16.82 21.72
N THR A 699 -16.09 -16.70 22.74
CA THR A 699 -17.28 -17.54 22.88
C THR A 699 -18.51 -17.02 22.12
N SER A 700 -18.27 -16.33 21.01
CA SER A 700 -19.31 -15.75 20.15
C SER A 700 -18.87 -15.68 18.70
N TYR A 701 -19.82 -15.81 17.78
CA TYR A 701 -19.63 -15.70 16.35
C TYR A 701 -20.86 -15.09 15.69
N THR A 702 -20.67 -14.15 14.75
CA THR A 702 -21.76 -13.58 13.95
C THR A 702 -21.68 -14.11 12.54
N ASP A 703 -22.70 -14.86 12.13
CA ASP A 703 -22.83 -15.35 10.76
C ASP A 703 -23.66 -14.37 9.93
N THR A 704 -23.19 -14.06 8.72
CA THR A 704 -23.78 -13.04 7.83
C THR A 704 -24.00 -13.59 6.42
N GLY A 705 -24.85 -12.94 5.62
CA GLY A 705 -25.21 -13.43 4.28
C GLY A 705 -26.21 -14.59 4.31
N LEU A 706 -26.97 -14.71 5.39
CA LEU A 706 -28.04 -15.70 5.54
C LEU A 706 -29.26 -15.32 4.68
N ALA A 707 -30.00 -16.33 4.23
CA ALA A 707 -31.30 -16.13 3.61
C ALA A 707 -32.33 -15.73 4.68
N ALA A 708 -33.25 -14.83 4.31
CA ALA A 708 -34.31 -14.38 5.20
C ALA A 708 -35.35 -15.47 5.45
N ASN A 709 -36.02 -15.39 6.60
CA ASN A 709 -37.05 -16.36 7.04
C ASN A 709 -36.61 -17.82 6.91
N THR A 710 -35.31 -18.08 7.09
CA THR A 710 -34.72 -19.40 6.91
C THR A 710 -34.20 -19.88 8.26
N SER A 711 -34.55 -21.11 8.60
CA SER A 711 -34.08 -21.74 9.83
C SER A 711 -32.70 -22.34 9.59
N TYR A 712 -31.76 -21.99 10.46
CA TYR A 712 -30.40 -22.46 10.47
C TYR A 712 -30.11 -23.19 11.77
N SER A 713 -29.31 -24.25 11.67
CA SER A 713 -28.83 -25.02 12.82
C SER A 713 -27.35 -24.76 13.04
N TYR A 714 -26.99 -24.26 14.22
CA TYR A 714 -25.61 -23.99 14.58
C TYR A 714 -25.09 -25.00 15.60
N THR A 715 -23.93 -25.59 15.31
CA THR A 715 -23.17 -26.40 16.26
C THR A 715 -21.75 -25.89 16.35
N VAL A 716 -21.13 -26.07 17.51
CA VAL A 716 -19.79 -25.55 17.79
C VAL A 716 -18.91 -26.66 18.31
N LYS A 717 -17.66 -26.72 17.84
CA LYS A 717 -16.59 -27.52 18.45
C LYS A 717 -15.56 -26.61 19.08
N ALA A 718 -14.98 -27.03 20.19
CA ALA A 718 -13.77 -26.43 20.73
C ALA A 718 -12.55 -27.20 20.21
N TYR A 719 -11.44 -26.51 19.98
CA TYR A 719 -10.16 -27.10 19.64
C TYR A 719 -9.03 -26.52 20.48
N ASP A 720 -8.00 -27.33 20.72
CA ASP A 720 -6.77 -26.95 21.40
C ASP A 720 -5.61 -26.73 20.40
N ALA A 721 -4.42 -26.45 20.93
CA ALA A 721 -3.23 -26.20 20.13
C ALA A 721 -2.62 -27.50 19.56
N ALA A 722 -2.97 -28.67 20.11
CA ALA A 722 -2.55 -29.98 19.63
C ALA A 722 -3.44 -30.50 18.48
N GLY A 723 -4.56 -29.82 18.21
CA GLY A 723 -5.50 -30.16 17.15
C GLY A 723 -6.58 -31.16 17.60
N ASN A 724 -6.72 -31.43 18.90
CA ASN A 724 -7.83 -32.24 19.38
C ASN A 724 -9.12 -31.42 19.28
N LEU A 725 -10.19 -32.07 18.84
CA LEU A 725 -11.49 -31.46 18.62
C LEU A 725 -12.52 -32.08 19.56
N SER A 726 -13.29 -31.23 20.25
CA SER A 726 -14.43 -31.69 21.02
C SER A 726 -15.47 -32.37 20.10
N ALA A 727 -16.38 -33.13 20.69
CA ALA A 727 -17.63 -33.45 20.01
C ALA A 727 -18.42 -32.15 19.70
N PHE A 728 -19.37 -32.22 18.75
CA PHE A 728 -20.27 -31.09 18.48
C PHE A 728 -21.12 -30.76 19.70
N SER A 729 -21.34 -29.47 19.93
CA SER A 729 -22.35 -28.98 20.86
C SER A 729 -23.75 -29.47 20.50
N ALA A 730 -24.69 -29.31 21.44
CA ALA A 730 -26.11 -29.31 21.07
C ALA A 730 -26.37 -28.22 20.01
N ALA A 731 -27.27 -28.51 19.07
CA ALA A 731 -27.63 -27.60 18.01
C ALA A 731 -28.47 -26.43 18.54
N ALA A 732 -28.07 -25.21 18.21
CA ALA A 732 -28.86 -24.01 18.42
C ALA A 732 -29.59 -23.66 17.12
N LEU A 733 -30.92 -23.63 17.18
CA LEU A 733 -31.74 -23.27 16.03
C LEU A 733 -32.03 -21.77 16.05
N VAL A 734 -31.96 -21.13 14.90
CA VAL A 734 -32.37 -19.74 14.71
C VAL A 734 -33.08 -19.62 13.37
N THR A 735 -34.19 -18.90 13.35
CA THR A 735 -34.83 -18.48 12.10
C THR A 735 -34.51 -17.00 11.90
N THR A 736 -33.83 -16.66 10.81
CA THR A 736 -33.57 -15.26 10.45
C THR A 736 -34.89 -14.50 10.29
N ALA A 737 -34.87 -13.20 10.59
CA ALA A 737 -36.08 -12.39 10.46
C ALA A 737 -36.58 -12.38 9.00
N ALA A 738 -37.89 -12.23 8.80
CA ALA A 738 -38.43 -11.96 7.48
C ALA A 738 -37.91 -10.59 6.99
N GLY A 739 -37.29 -10.55 5.82
CA GLY A 739 -36.88 -9.31 5.15
C GLY A 739 -37.71 -9.07 3.89
N ASN A 740 -37.87 -7.80 3.52
CA ASN A 740 -38.49 -7.40 2.27
C ASN A 740 -37.62 -7.84 1.10
N ASN A 741 -38.25 -8.43 0.07
CA ASN A 741 -37.56 -8.90 -1.12
C ASN A 741 -37.98 -8.11 -2.35
N VAL A 742 -37.02 -7.84 -3.22
CA VAL A 742 -37.21 -7.33 -4.57
C VAL A 742 -36.71 -8.38 -5.54
N THR A 743 -37.59 -8.93 -6.37
CA THR A 743 -37.23 -9.86 -7.45
C THR A 743 -37.28 -9.13 -8.78
N ILE A 744 -36.21 -9.19 -9.57
CA ILE A 744 -36.09 -8.50 -10.85
C ILE A 744 -35.80 -9.55 -11.93
N TYR A 745 -36.67 -9.61 -12.94
CA TYR A 745 -36.44 -10.30 -14.20
C TYR A 745 -35.89 -9.29 -15.22
N TYR A 746 -34.60 -9.38 -15.51
CA TYR A 746 -33.91 -8.55 -16.49
C TYR A 746 -33.97 -9.22 -17.87
N LYS A 747 -34.61 -8.60 -18.87
CA LYS A 747 -34.56 -9.08 -20.26
C LYS A 747 -33.15 -8.86 -20.81
N GLN A 748 -32.53 -9.91 -21.33
CA GLN A 748 -31.14 -9.89 -21.81
C GLN A 748 -30.88 -8.77 -22.85
N GLY A 749 -30.26 -7.67 -22.41
CA GLY A 749 -29.59 -6.68 -23.27
C GLY A 749 -28.06 -6.84 -23.30
N PHE A 750 -27.51 -7.48 -22.28
CA PHE A 750 -26.11 -7.88 -22.18
C PHE A 750 -25.99 -9.40 -22.10
N THR A 751 -24.93 -9.97 -22.67
CA THR A 751 -24.64 -11.42 -22.61
C THR A 751 -24.45 -11.91 -21.17
N THR A 752 -23.94 -11.06 -20.28
CA THR A 752 -23.84 -11.32 -18.84
C THR A 752 -24.15 -10.04 -18.08
N PRO A 753 -25.42 -9.81 -17.70
CA PRO A 753 -25.81 -8.59 -17.02
C PRO A 753 -25.41 -8.63 -15.54
N TYR A 754 -24.92 -7.50 -15.03
CA TYR A 754 -24.64 -7.24 -13.62
C TYR A 754 -25.60 -6.17 -13.09
N ILE A 755 -25.99 -6.30 -11.82
CA ILE A 755 -26.75 -5.30 -11.08
C ILE A 755 -25.88 -4.70 -9.97
N HIS A 756 -25.68 -3.39 -10.02
CA HIS A 756 -25.09 -2.61 -8.94
C HIS A 756 -26.22 -1.92 -8.18
N TYR A 757 -26.34 -2.13 -6.87
CA TYR A 757 -27.54 -1.75 -6.12
C TYR A 757 -27.26 -1.35 -4.68
N ARG A 758 -28.23 -0.68 -4.05
CA ARG A 758 -28.37 -0.51 -2.60
C ARG A 758 -29.84 -0.60 -2.17
N PRO A 759 -30.15 -1.06 -0.96
CA PRO A 759 -31.40 -0.66 -0.29
C PRO A 759 -31.47 0.88 -0.25
N ALA A 760 -32.65 1.47 -0.43
CA ALA A 760 -32.78 2.93 -0.45
C ALA A 760 -32.19 3.56 0.84
N GLY A 761 -31.24 4.50 0.69
CA GLY A 761 -30.49 5.10 1.80
C GLY A 761 -29.35 4.25 2.41
N GLY A 762 -29.10 3.04 1.88
CA GLY A 762 -28.01 2.15 2.29
C GLY A 762 -26.72 2.32 1.50
N THR A 763 -25.79 1.36 1.68
CA THR A 763 -24.53 1.29 0.94
C THR A 763 -24.70 0.56 -0.39
N TRP A 764 -24.01 1.06 -1.43
CA TRP A 764 -23.93 0.40 -2.74
C TRP A 764 -23.05 -0.85 -2.67
N THR A 765 -23.39 -1.85 -3.48
CA THR A 765 -22.48 -2.96 -3.78
C THR A 765 -21.19 -2.43 -4.42
N THR A 766 -20.07 -3.15 -4.37
CA THR A 766 -18.85 -2.72 -5.10
C THR A 766 -19.03 -2.90 -6.60
N ALA A 767 -18.65 -1.93 -7.44
CA ALA A 767 -18.73 -2.06 -8.90
C ALA A 767 -17.84 -3.21 -9.41
N PRO A 768 -18.27 -4.04 -10.39
CA PRO A 768 -19.45 -3.87 -11.25
C PRO A 768 -20.80 -4.34 -10.64
N GLY A 769 -20.85 -4.70 -9.36
CA GLY A 769 -22.04 -5.24 -8.72
C GLY A 769 -22.13 -6.76 -8.83
N VAL A 770 -23.35 -7.30 -8.73
CA VAL A 770 -23.61 -8.74 -8.67
C VAL A 770 -24.08 -9.25 -10.03
N PRO A 771 -23.54 -10.36 -10.57
CA PRO A 771 -24.04 -10.94 -11.81
C PRO A 771 -25.49 -11.42 -11.63
N ILE A 772 -26.36 -11.13 -12.60
CA ILE A 772 -27.74 -11.62 -12.61
C ILE A 772 -27.73 -12.97 -13.35
N PRO A 773 -27.98 -14.10 -12.66
CA PRO A 773 -27.99 -15.42 -13.31
C PRO A 773 -29.18 -15.55 -14.28
N ALA A 774 -29.11 -16.53 -15.19
CA ALA A 774 -30.23 -16.86 -16.06
C ALA A 774 -31.48 -17.20 -15.24
N SER A 775 -32.66 -16.75 -15.70
CA SER A 775 -33.93 -17.06 -15.05
C SER A 775 -34.55 -18.34 -15.58
N GLU A 776 -35.59 -18.81 -14.90
CA GLU A 776 -36.48 -19.87 -15.38
C GLU A 776 -37.24 -19.51 -16.67
N TYR A 777 -37.28 -18.22 -17.06
CA TYR A 777 -37.87 -17.76 -18.30
C TYR A 777 -36.77 -17.49 -19.34
N ALA A 778 -36.88 -18.15 -20.49
CA ALA A 778 -35.89 -18.05 -21.56
C ALA A 778 -35.70 -16.59 -22.04
N GLY A 779 -34.44 -16.16 -22.16
CA GLY A 779 -34.09 -14.80 -22.56
C GLY A 779 -34.24 -13.74 -21.45
N PHE A 780 -34.47 -14.16 -20.20
CA PHE A 780 -34.41 -13.31 -19.02
C PHE A 780 -33.36 -13.83 -18.03
N ASN A 781 -32.78 -12.91 -17.28
CA ASN A 781 -31.97 -13.16 -16.09
C ASN A 781 -32.79 -12.77 -14.86
N LYS A 782 -32.66 -13.50 -13.75
CA LYS A 782 -33.43 -13.23 -12.54
C LYS A 782 -32.50 -13.06 -11.36
N ILE A 783 -32.79 -12.04 -10.55
CA ILE A 783 -32.19 -11.91 -9.23
C ILE A 783 -33.23 -11.52 -8.21
N THR A 784 -33.18 -12.14 -7.04
CA THR A 784 -33.95 -11.74 -5.87
C THR A 784 -32.99 -11.15 -4.85
N ILE A 785 -33.23 -9.90 -4.47
CA ILE A 785 -32.42 -9.14 -3.52
C ILE A 785 -33.27 -8.92 -2.27
N ASN A 786 -32.77 -9.38 -1.12
CA ASN A 786 -33.34 -9.03 0.17
C ASN A 786 -32.83 -7.64 0.58
N ILE A 787 -33.74 -6.71 0.83
CA ILE A 787 -33.41 -5.34 1.22
C ILE A 787 -33.64 -5.08 2.71
N GLY A 788 -33.70 -6.13 3.53
CA GLY A 788 -33.93 -6.01 4.97
C GLY A 788 -35.30 -5.42 5.27
N THR A 789 -35.36 -4.37 6.09
CA THR A 789 -36.60 -3.64 6.40
C THR A 789 -36.89 -2.50 5.40
N ALA A 790 -35.99 -2.24 4.45
CA ALA A 790 -36.20 -1.20 3.45
C ALA A 790 -37.38 -1.55 2.54
N THR A 791 -38.08 -0.54 2.04
CA THR A 791 -39.26 -0.70 1.18
C THR A 791 -38.96 -0.51 -0.32
N GLN A 792 -37.73 -0.10 -0.64
CA GLN A 792 -37.30 0.18 -2.01
C GLN A 792 -35.80 -0.16 -2.22
N LEU A 793 -35.48 -0.62 -3.43
CA LEU A 793 -34.15 -0.89 -3.94
C LEU A 793 -33.79 0.16 -5.00
N GLU A 794 -32.60 0.74 -4.91
CA GLU A 794 -31.99 1.56 -5.96
C GLU A 794 -30.96 0.72 -6.74
N ALA A 795 -31.01 0.73 -8.07
CA ALA A 795 -30.12 -0.09 -8.89
C ALA A 795 -29.75 0.52 -10.26
N CYS A 796 -28.61 0.09 -10.81
CA CYS A 796 -28.23 0.27 -12.21
C CYS A 796 -27.62 -1.02 -12.76
N PHE A 797 -27.61 -1.17 -14.10
CA PHE A 797 -27.18 -2.39 -14.77
C PHE A 797 -25.92 -2.16 -15.60
N ASN A 798 -25.06 -3.17 -15.75
CA ASN A 798 -23.87 -3.09 -16.61
C ASN A 798 -23.46 -4.47 -17.15
N ASN A 799 -22.46 -4.47 -18.03
CA ASN A 799 -21.91 -5.68 -18.68
C ASN A 799 -20.68 -6.29 -17.96
N GLY A 800 -20.36 -5.85 -16.74
CA GLY A 800 -19.18 -6.29 -15.98
C GLY A 800 -17.84 -5.69 -16.41
N SER A 801 -17.80 -4.91 -17.50
CA SER A 801 -16.57 -4.37 -18.12
C SER A 801 -16.62 -2.87 -18.40
N GLY A 802 -17.53 -2.15 -17.73
CA GLY A 802 -17.58 -0.68 -17.75
C GLY A 802 -18.61 -0.06 -18.69
N THR A 803 -19.43 -0.84 -19.40
CA THR A 803 -20.59 -0.33 -20.15
C THR A 803 -21.83 -0.38 -19.27
N TRP A 804 -22.45 0.77 -19.05
CA TRP A 804 -23.57 0.93 -18.12
C TRP A 804 -24.89 1.25 -18.85
N ASP A 805 -25.97 0.65 -18.35
CA ASP A 805 -27.35 1.02 -18.64
C ASP A 805 -27.85 1.89 -17.47
N SER A 806 -27.76 3.20 -17.68
CA SER A 806 -27.88 4.22 -16.62
C SER A 806 -29.13 5.09 -16.74
N ASN A 807 -30.21 4.65 -17.39
CA ASN A 807 -31.48 5.40 -17.45
C ASN A 807 -31.33 6.93 -17.69
N ASN A 808 -30.57 7.34 -18.71
CA ASN A 808 -30.23 8.76 -18.94
C ASN A 808 -29.56 9.47 -17.73
N SER A 809 -28.61 8.81 -17.08
CA SER A 809 -27.88 9.26 -15.87
C SER A 809 -28.68 9.23 -14.56
N GLN A 810 -29.71 8.38 -14.45
CA GLN A 810 -30.47 8.14 -13.22
C GLN A 810 -30.45 6.66 -12.78
N ASN A 811 -30.80 6.39 -11.52
CA ASN A 811 -30.93 5.04 -10.98
C ASN A 811 -32.36 4.50 -11.18
N TYR A 812 -32.49 3.19 -11.35
CA TYR A 812 -33.78 2.51 -11.34
C TYR A 812 -34.24 2.26 -9.89
N LEU A 813 -35.54 2.39 -9.66
CA LEU A 813 -36.17 2.19 -8.36
C LEU A 813 -37.13 1.00 -8.42
N PHE A 814 -36.98 0.05 -7.50
CA PHE A 814 -37.85 -1.12 -7.41
C PHE A 814 -38.45 -1.20 -6.00
N GLY A 815 -39.78 -1.21 -5.89
CA GLY A 815 -40.46 -1.47 -4.61
C GLY A 815 -40.39 -2.95 -4.21
N VAL A 816 -40.80 -3.28 -2.98
CA VAL A 816 -40.98 -4.68 -2.55
C VAL A 816 -41.90 -5.42 -3.52
N GLY A 817 -41.49 -6.61 -3.97
CA GLY A 817 -42.26 -7.43 -4.92
C GLY A 817 -41.45 -7.91 -6.12
N THR A 818 -42.15 -8.44 -7.13
CA THR A 818 -41.56 -8.98 -8.35
C THR A 818 -41.75 -8.01 -9.50
N TRP A 819 -40.70 -7.80 -10.28
CA TRP A 819 -40.64 -6.84 -11.37
C TRP A 819 -39.96 -7.44 -12.59
N THR A 820 -40.37 -7.00 -13.78
CA THR A 820 -39.74 -7.31 -15.06
C THR A 820 -39.20 -6.02 -15.69
N TYR A 821 -37.92 -6.03 -16.05
CA TYR A 821 -37.20 -4.93 -16.68
C TYR A 821 -36.85 -5.27 -18.14
N THR A 822 -37.05 -4.33 -19.07
CA THR A 822 -36.55 -4.44 -20.45
C THR A 822 -35.53 -3.34 -20.78
N PRO A 823 -34.47 -3.61 -21.57
CA PRO A 823 -33.37 -2.69 -21.90
C PRO A 823 -33.74 -1.34 -22.55
N THR A 824 -35.03 -1.06 -22.77
CA THR A 824 -35.56 0.25 -23.16
C THR A 824 -35.97 1.12 -21.95
N GLY A 825 -35.66 0.70 -20.73
CA GLY A 825 -35.97 1.43 -19.48
C GLY A 825 -37.37 1.14 -18.91
N HIS A 826 -38.11 0.16 -19.44
CA HIS A 826 -39.46 -0.15 -19.00
C HIS A 826 -39.47 -1.14 -17.82
N ILE A 827 -40.19 -0.80 -16.74
CA ILE A 827 -40.37 -1.62 -15.54
C ILE A 827 -41.85 -1.97 -15.39
N ALA A 828 -42.18 -3.27 -15.38
CA ALA A 828 -43.53 -3.79 -15.17
C ALA A 828 -43.59 -4.65 -13.90
N ALA A 829 -44.69 -4.59 -13.15
CA ALA A 829 -44.90 -5.44 -11.99
C ALA A 829 -45.29 -6.87 -12.41
N GLY A 830 -44.76 -7.87 -11.71
CA GLY A 830 -45.00 -9.30 -11.95
C GLY A 830 -43.84 -10.02 -12.64
N ALA A 831 -43.90 -11.36 -12.59
CA ALA A 831 -43.00 -12.24 -13.32
C ALA A 831 -43.35 -12.26 -14.83
N PRO A 832 -42.42 -12.62 -15.72
CA PRO A 832 -42.71 -12.91 -17.12
C PRO A 832 -43.81 -13.98 -17.25
N ILE A 833 -44.83 -13.74 -18.08
CA ILE A 833 -45.86 -14.74 -18.39
C ILE A 833 -45.27 -15.72 -19.41
N VAL A 834 -45.25 -17.02 -19.10
CA VAL A 834 -44.74 -18.08 -20.00
C VAL A 834 -45.75 -19.24 -20.10
N ASP A 835 -45.98 -19.63 -21.34
CA ASP A 835 -46.87 -20.67 -21.84
C ASP A 835 -46.33 -22.09 -21.57
N GLY A 836 -47.19 -23.07 -21.31
CA GLY A 836 -46.80 -24.40 -20.84
C GLY A 836 -47.48 -25.57 -21.55
N ASN A 837 -48.41 -25.32 -22.47
CA ASN A 837 -49.07 -26.38 -23.21
C ASN A 837 -48.53 -26.41 -24.65
N ALA A 838 -48.39 -27.61 -25.22
CA ALA A 838 -47.93 -27.73 -26.59
C ALA A 838 -49.08 -27.41 -27.58
N PRO A 839 -48.76 -26.74 -28.71
CA PRO A 839 -49.70 -26.55 -29.79
C PRO A 839 -50.33 -27.85 -30.31
N SER A 840 -51.52 -27.76 -30.89
CA SER A 840 -52.15 -28.91 -31.56
C SER A 840 -51.35 -29.38 -32.79
N VAL A 841 -51.46 -30.67 -33.13
CA VAL A 841 -50.73 -31.27 -34.26
C VAL A 841 -51.18 -30.66 -35.60
N PRO A 842 -50.26 -30.24 -36.49
CA PRO A 842 -50.59 -29.76 -37.83
C PRO A 842 -51.36 -30.79 -38.66
N GLN A 843 -52.46 -30.37 -39.30
CA GLN A 843 -53.33 -31.25 -40.08
C GLN A 843 -53.32 -30.90 -41.57
N ASN A 844 -53.78 -31.83 -42.42
CA ASN A 844 -53.89 -31.67 -43.89
C ASN A 844 -52.56 -31.29 -44.57
N VAL A 845 -51.47 -31.95 -44.18
CA VAL A 845 -50.15 -31.70 -44.78
C VAL A 845 -50.15 -32.17 -46.25
N SER A 846 -49.74 -31.30 -47.16
CA SER A 846 -49.63 -31.56 -48.60
C SER A 846 -48.31 -31.02 -49.17
N ALA A 847 -47.79 -31.59 -50.25
CA ALA A 847 -46.52 -31.16 -50.85
C ALA A 847 -46.57 -31.14 -52.39
N THR A 848 -45.99 -30.11 -53.01
CA THR A 848 -45.90 -29.92 -54.47
C THR A 848 -44.48 -29.51 -54.90
N ALA A 849 -43.99 -30.03 -56.04
CA ALA A 849 -42.63 -29.74 -56.52
C ALA A 849 -42.60 -28.68 -57.62
N SER A 850 -41.53 -27.88 -57.63
CA SER A 850 -41.20 -26.91 -58.67
C SER A 850 -39.68 -26.84 -58.84
N GLY A 851 -39.15 -27.33 -59.97
CA GLY A 851 -37.70 -27.49 -60.14
C GLY A 851 -37.09 -28.38 -59.04
N THR A 852 -35.91 -28.03 -58.56
CA THR A 852 -35.22 -28.67 -57.42
C THR A 852 -35.78 -28.25 -56.07
N SER A 853 -37.06 -27.89 -55.99
CA SER A 853 -37.69 -27.41 -54.76
C SER A 853 -39.04 -28.09 -54.52
N ALA A 854 -39.44 -28.19 -53.25
CA ALA A 854 -40.72 -28.69 -52.81
C ALA A 854 -41.40 -27.70 -51.86
N THR A 855 -42.64 -27.33 -52.14
CA THR A 855 -43.49 -26.52 -51.28
C THR A 855 -44.41 -27.43 -50.48
N VAL A 856 -44.28 -27.41 -49.15
CA VAL A 856 -45.11 -28.16 -48.21
C VAL A 856 -46.07 -27.20 -47.52
N THR A 857 -47.36 -27.53 -47.45
CA THR A 857 -48.41 -26.71 -46.82
C THR A 857 -49.26 -27.53 -45.86
N TRP A 858 -49.87 -26.88 -44.87
CA TRP A 858 -50.76 -27.51 -43.89
C TRP A 858 -51.81 -26.52 -43.36
N THR A 859 -52.74 -27.00 -42.53
CA THR A 859 -53.70 -26.17 -41.79
C THR A 859 -53.11 -25.71 -40.46
N ALA A 860 -53.34 -24.45 -40.08
CA ALA A 860 -52.78 -23.86 -38.87
C ALA A 860 -53.16 -24.63 -37.58
N SER A 861 -52.18 -24.82 -36.72
CA SER A 861 -52.37 -25.34 -35.36
C SER A 861 -52.95 -24.27 -34.44
N SER A 862 -53.59 -24.72 -33.37
CA SER A 862 -54.14 -23.89 -32.30
C SER A 862 -53.41 -24.14 -30.99
N ASP A 863 -53.35 -23.13 -30.15
CA ASP A 863 -52.66 -23.16 -28.87
C ASP A 863 -53.39 -22.24 -27.86
N ASP A 864 -53.21 -22.46 -26.55
CA ASP A 864 -53.88 -21.69 -25.50
C ASP A 864 -53.27 -20.32 -25.25
N VAL A 865 -52.00 -20.09 -25.66
CA VAL A 865 -51.42 -18.75 -25.70
C VAL A 865 -51.16 -18.33 -27.16
N ALA A 866 -50.25 -19.01 -27.87
CA ALA A 866 -49.98 -18.74 -29.28
C ALA A 866 -48.99 -19.74 -29.92
N VAL A 867 -49.32 -20.22 -31.12
CA VAL A 867 -48.36 -20.95 -31.97
C VAL A 867 -47.31 -19.98 -32.50
N SER A 868 -46.04 -20.24 -32.20
CA SER A 868 -44.92 -19.39 -32.62
C SER A 868 -44.27 -19.85 -33.92
N GLY A 869 -44.40 -21.12 -34.28
CA GLY A 869 -43.96 -21.61 -35.57
C GLY A 869 -44.15 -23.11 -35.76
N TYR A 870 -43.57 -23.60 -36.84
CA TYR A 870 -43.63 -24.99 -37.26
C TYR A 870 -42.25 -25.49 -37.64
N GLU A 871 -41.99 -26.76 -37.33
CA GLU A 871 -40.80 -27.50 -37.76
C GLU A 871 -41.19 -28.47 -38.87
N VAL A 872 -40.50 -28.40 -40.01
CA VAL A 872 -40.74 -29.30 -41.14
C VAL A 872 -39.58 -30.28 -41.24
N TYR A 873 -39.90 -31.57 -41.33
CA TYR A 873 -38.96 -32.67 -41.40
C TYR A 873 -39.04 -33.32 -42.78
N ARG A 874 -37.89 -33.56 -43.41
CA ARG A 874 -37.70 -34.24 -44.68
C ARG A 874 -37.00 -35.58 -44.45
N ASP A 875 -37.66 -36.67 -44.82
CA ASP A 875 -37.22 -38.06 -44.62
C ASP A 875 -36.75 -38.33 -43.18
N GLY A 876 -37.51 -37.81 -42.21
CA GLY A 876 -37.24 -37.96 -40.78
C GLY A 876 -36.17 -37.01 -40.21
N THR A 877 -35.54 -36.18 -41.05
CA THR A 877 -34.54 -35.18 -40.62
C THR A 877 -35.13 -33.77 -40.73
N LYS A 878 -34.93 -32.91 -39.72
CA LYS A 878 -35.48 -31.55 -39.74
C LYS A 878 -34.92 -30.75 -40.93
N ALA A 879 -35.78 -30.35 -41.86
CA ALA A 879 -35.43 -29.59 -43.05
C ALA A 879 -35.40 -28.07 -42.77
N GLY A 880 -36.24 -27.59 -41.85
CA GLY A 880 -36.26 -26.19 -41.44
C GLY A 880 -37.42 -25.84 -40.52
N THR A 881 -37.62 -24.55 -40.30
CA THR A 881 -38.73 -23.99 -39.51
C THR A 881 -39.39 -22.82 -40.22
N THR A 882 -40.68 -22.60 -40.00
CA THR A 882 -41.43 -21.46 -40.53
C THR A 882 -42.50 -20.99 -39.56
N ALA A 883 -42.82 -19.70 -39.56
CA ALA A 883 -43.93 -19.14 -38.77
C ALA A 883 -45.29 -19.25 -39.49
N THR A 884 -45.30 -19.50 -40.80
CA THR A 884 -46.51 -19.62 -41.62
C THR A 884 -46.82 -21.09 -41.91
N THR A 885 -48.02 -21.39 -42.40
CA THR A 885 -48.45 -22.78 -42.68
C THR A 885 -47.96 -23.32 -44.01
N THR A 886 -46.85 -22.77 -44.52
CA THR A 886 -46.21 -23.13 -45.78
C THR A 886 -44.70 -23.06 -45.62
N TYR A 887 -44.00 -24.06 -46.15
CA TYR A 887 -42.54 -24.13 -46.18
C TYR A 887 -42.05 -24.50 -47.58
N ASN A 888 -41.14 -23.69 -48.12
CA ASN A 888 -40.49 -23.97 -49.40
C ASN A 888 -39.10 -24.54 -49.14
N ASP A 889 -38.93 -25.81 -49.46
CA ASP A 889 -37.65 -26.51 -49.36
C ASP A 889 -36.95 -26.48 -50.72
N THR A 890 -35.78 -25.83 -50.80
CA THR A 890 -35.07 -25.55 -52.06
C THR A 890 -33.71 -26.25 -52.10
N GLY A 891 -33.10 -26.35 -53.29
CA GLY A 891 -31.78 -26.98 -53.45
C GLY A 891 -31.80 -28.52 -53.32
N LEU A 892 -32.96 -29.13 -53.44
CA LEU A 892 -33.13 -30.58 -53.42
C LEU A 892 -32.54 -31.21 -54.68
N ALA A 893 -32.00 -32.43 -54.56
CA ALA A 893 -31.54 -33.16 -55.75
C ALA A 893 -32.70 -33.33 -56.75
N ALA A 894 -32.44 -33.07 -58.04
CA ALA A 894 -33.44 -33.18 -59.10
C ALA A 894 -33.96 -34.62 -59.26
N ASN A 895 -35.21 -34.79 -59.69
CA ASN A 895 -35.85 -36.09 -59.92
C ASN A 895 -35.85 -37.03 -58.70
N THR A 896 -35.87 -36.48 -57.48
CA THR A 896 -35.79 -37.26 -56.24
C THR A 896 -37.06 -37.08 -55.42
N THR A 897 -37.61 -38.19 -54.91
CA THR A 897 -38.80 -38.19 -54.04
C THR A 897 -38.39 -38.00 -52.59
N TYR A 898 -39.05 -37.07 -51.91
CA TYR A 898 -38.85 -36.74 -50.50
C TYR A 898 -40.16 -36.85 -49.73
N ASN A 899 -40.11 -37.31 -48.48
CA ASN A 899 -41.25 -37.38 -47.57
C ASN A 899 -41.18 -36.27 -46.51
N TYR A 900 -42.31 -35.63 -46.23
CA TYR A 900 -42.39 -34.52 -45.29
C TYR A 900 -43.39 -34.77 -44.15
N THR A 901 -43.00 -34.40 -42.93
CA THR A 901 -43.86 -34.28 -41.74
C THR A 901 -43.65 -32.93 -41.05
N VAL A 902 -44.62 -32.48 -40.25
CA VAL A 902 -44.61 -31.15 -39.61
C VAL A 902 -45.01 -31.23 -38.14
N LYS A 903 -44.33 -30.46 -37.28
CA LYS A 903 -44.71 -30.18 -35.88
C LYS A 903 -44.96 -28.69 -35.68
N ALA A 904 -45.83 -28.32 -34.76
CA ALA A 904 -46.01 -26.93 -34.32
C ALA A 904 -45.29 -26.70 -32.98
N TYR A 905 -44.82 -25.48 -32.73
CA TYR A 905 -44.22 -25.11 -31.46
C TYR A 905 -44.61 -23.68 -31.05
N ASP A 906 -44.63 -23.43 -29.75
CA ASP A 906 -44.92 -22.12 -29.14
C ASP A 906 -43.64 -21.36 -28.75
N ALA A 907 -43.79 -20.16 -28.18
CA ALA A 907 -42.65 -19.33 -27.78
C ALA A 907 -41.95 -19.87 -26.53
N ALA A 908 -42.63 -20.73 -25.77
CA ALA A 908 -42.10 -21.38 -24.59
C ALA A 908 -41.30 -22.65 -24.92
N GLY A 909 -41.34 -23.11 -26.17
CA GLY A 909 -40.61 -24.27 -26.66
C GLY A 909 -41.36 -25.59 -26.53
N ASN A 910 -42.67 -25.56 -26.23
CA ASN A 910 -43.48 -26.78 -26.27
C ASN A 910 -43.76 -27.15 -27.73
N VAL A 911 -43.66 -28.44 -28.06
CA VAL A 911 -43.76 -28.92 -29.45
C VAL A 911 -44.85 -29.98 -29.56
N SER A 912 -45.69 -29.86 -30.58
CA SER A 912 -46.74 -30.83 -30.90
C SER A 912 -46.14 -32.19 -31.31
N PRO A 913 -46.91 -33.28 -31.21
CA PRO A 913 -46.63 -34.49 -31.97
C PRO A 913 -46.53 -34.25 -33.48
N GLU A 914 -45.92 -35.19 -34.19
CA GLU A 914 -45.61 -35.13 -35.62
C GLU A 914 -46.85 -35.39 -36.49
N SER A 915 -47.02 -34.64 -37.58
CA SER A 915 -48.12 -34.86 -38.54
C SER A 915 -47.99 -36.19 -39.29
N ALA A 916 -49.05 -36.58 -40.00
CA ALA A 916 -48.95 -37.62 -41.03
C ALA A 916 -47.98 -37.18 -42.15
N ALA A 917 -47.27 -38.14 -42.75
CA ALA A 917 -46.26 -37.90 -43.78
C ALA A 917 -46.85 -37.75 -45.19
N VAL A 918 -46.27 -36.87 -46.02
CA VAL A 918 -46.62 -36.69 -47.44
C VAL A 918 -45.38 -36.72 -48.34
N SER A 919 -45.45 -37.36 -49.52
CA SER A 919 -44.33 -37.50 -50.45
C SER A 919 -44.44 -36.60 -51.68
N VAL A 920 -43.31 -36.11 -52.21
CA VAL A 920 -43.25 -35.31 -53.45
C VAL A 920 -41.91 -35.51 -54.19
N THR A 921 -41.91 -35.47 -55.53
CA THR A 921 -40.71 -35.67 -56.39
C THR A 921 -40.31 -34.39 -57.14
N THR A 922 -39.06 -33.97 -57.02
CA THR A 922 -38.48 -32.74 -57.63
C THR A 922 -38.12 -32.87 -59.12
N GLN A 923 -37.82 -31.76 -59.79
CA GLN A 923 -37.49 -31.60 -61.23
C GLN A 923 -36.08 -30.94 -61.40
N ALA A 924 -35.52 -30.78 -62.61
CA ALA A 924 -34.16 -30.20 -62.82
C ALA A 924 -34.09 -28.66 -62.65
N GLY A 925 -32.99 -28.08 -62.12
CA GLY A 925 -32.90 -26.65 -61.69
C GLY A 925 -31.78 -25.81 -62.35
N ASN A 926 -32.03 -24.50 -62.57
CA ASN A 926 -31.14 -23.48 -63.14
C ASN A 926 -31.26 -22.14 -62.36
N SER A 927 -30.19 -21.32 -62.23
CA SER A 927 -30.17 -20.05 -61.46
C SER A 927 -29.23 -18.95 -62.01
N ALA A 928 -29.39 -17.70 -61.57
CA ALA A 928 -28.58 -16.52 -61.93
C ALA A 928 -28.07 -15.76 -60.70
N THR A 929 -26.79 -15.38 -60.66
CA THR A 929 -26.20 -14.61 -59.55
C THR A 929 -25.71 -13.25 -60.05
N ILE A 930 -26.12 -12.15 -59.39
CA ILE A 930 -25.86 -10.79 -59.86
C ILE A 930 -25.16 -9.99 -58.78
N TYR A 931 -23.99 -9.44 -59.13
CA TYR A 931 -23.22 -8.48 -58.33
C TYR A 931 -23.42 -7.07 -58.88
N TYR A 932 -23.73 -6.10 -58.03
CA TYR A 932 -24.11 -4.74 -58.42
C TYR A 932 -23.36 -3.68 -57.61
N LYS A 933 -22.71 -2.73 -58.29
CA LYS A 933 -22.01 -1.60 -57.66
C LYS A 933 -22.48 -0.27 -58.26
N ASN A 934 -23.01 0.57 -57.37
CA ASN A 934 -23.40 1.94 -57.64
C ASN A 934 -23.25 2.74 -56.33
N ASP A 935 -22.25 3.63 -56.29
CA ASP A 935 -21.85 4.31 -55.06
C ASP A 935 -22.84 5.43 -54.64
N LEU A 936 -23.81 5.78 -55.50
CA LEU A 936 -24.85 6.76 -55.20
C LEU A 936 -25.99 6.17 -54.36
N PHE A 937 -26.16 4.84 -54.37
CA PHE A 937 -27.23 4.17 -53.65
C PHE A 937 -26.71 3.56 -52.34
N SER A 938 -27.14 4.13 -51.22
CA SER A 938 -26.80 3.64 -49.88
C SER A 938 -27.44 2.28 -49.59
N SER A 939 -28.68 2.06 -50.02
CA SER A 939 -29.38 0.77 -50.04
C SER A 939 -29.65 0.35 -51.48
N LYS A 940 -29.56 -0.95 -51.81
CA LYS A 940 -29.69 -1.45 -53.20
C LYS A 940 -30.69 -2.59 -53.27
N TYR A 941 -31.66 -2.48 -54.17
CA TYR A 941 -32.69 -3.49 -54.43
C TYR A 941 -32.68 -3.89 -55.89
N ILE A 942 -32.95 -5.18 -56.17
CA ILE A 942 -33.17 -5.72 -57.51
C ILE A 942 -34.65 -6.06 -57.69
N HIS A 943 -35.29 -5.40 -58.65
CA HIS A 943 -36.67 -5.62 -59.02
C HIS A 943 -36.71 -6.28 -60.39
N TYR A 944 -37.20 -7.52 -60.47
CA TYR A 944 -37.06 -8.34 -61.67
C TYR A 944 -38.32 -9.12 -62.07
N LYS A 945 -38.28 -9.67 -63.28
CA LYS A 945 -39.15 -10.75 -63.76
C LYS A 945 -38.33 -11.81 -64.50
N LEU A 946 -38.74 -13.07 -64.41
CA LEU A 946 -38.09 -14.16 -65.13
C LEU A 946 -38.46 -14.13 -66.63
N ASP A 947 -37.56 -14.61 -67.48
CA ASP A 947 -37.81 -14.71 -68.92
C ASP A 947 -39.05 -15.58 -69.20
N GLY A 948 -39.92 -15.10 -70.10
CA GLY A 948 -41.22 -15.74 -70.39
C GLY A 948 -42.35 -15.41 -69.42
N SER A 949 -42.05 -14.82 -68.26
CA SER A 949 -43.06 -14.29 -67.34
C SER A 949 -43.45 -12.83 -67.70
N SER A 950 -44.73 -12.48 -67.50
CA SER A 950 -45.21 -11.09 -67.57
C SER A 950 -45.23 -10.42 -66.19
N THR A 951 -45.03 -11.18 -65.10
CA THR A 951 -45.16 -10.71 -63.73
C THR A 951 -43.81 -10.28 -63.17
N TRP A 952 -43.74 -9.02 -62.74
CA TRP A 952 -42.62 -8.48 -61.98
C TRP A 952 -42.81 -8.75 -60.48
N THR A 953 -41.68 -8.82 -59.77
CA THR A 953 -41.66 -8.69 -58.31
C THR A 953 -42.37 -7.40 -57.87
N THR A 954 -42.74 -7.26 -56.60
CA THR A 954 -43.35 -6.02 -56.08
C THR A 954 -42.24 -5.01 -55.75
N ALA A 955 -42.38 -3.73 -56.16
CA ALA A 955 -41.39 -2.69 -55.84
C ALA A 955 -41.30 -2.45 -54.31
N PRO A 956 -40.09 -2.20 -53.75
CA PRO A 956 -38.82 -1.92 -54.42
C PRO A 956 -38.07 -3.15 -54.96
N GLY A 957 -38.63 -4.35 -54.83
CA GLY A 957 -37.98 -5.60 -55.24
C GLY A 957 -37.21 -6.25 -54.09
N VAL A 958 -36.30 -7.15 -54.43
CA VAL A 958 -35.51 -7.92 -53.46
C VAL A 958 -34.31 -7.08 -53.02
N GLN A 959 -34.13 -6.90 -51.72
CA GLN A 959 -32.96 -6.20 -51.19
C GLN A 959 -31.69 -7.01 -51.46
N MET A 960 -30.68 -6.37 -52.03
CA MET A 960 -29.39 -7.00 -52.26
C MET A 960 -28.54 -6.95 -50.99
N SER A 961 -27.82 -8.03 -50.73
CA SER A 961 -26.93 -8.13 -49.57
C SER A 961 -25.55 -7.56 -49.88
N SER A 962 -24.74 -7.22 -48.88
CA SER A 962 -23.34 -6.86 -49.09
C SER A 962 -22.55 -8.04 -49.68
N SER A 963 -21.73 -7.79 -50.70
CA SER A 963 -20.83 -8.78 -51.27
C SER A 963 -19.50 -8.86 -50.49
N SER A 964 -18.78 -9.96 -50.65
CA SER A 964 -17.36 -10.06 -50.27
C SER A 964 -16.47 -9.14 -51.12
N PHE A 965 -16.89 -8.78 -52.33
CA PHE A 965 -16.18 -7.83 -53.19
C PHE A 965 -16.49 -6.39 -52.77
N ALA A 966 -15.46 -5.64 -52.39
CA ALA A 966 -15.58 -4.31 -51.79
C ALA A 966 -16.39 -3.33 -52.66
N GLY A 967 -17.48 -2.82 -52.07
CA GLY A 967 -18.41 -1.88 -52.71
C GLY A 967 -19.50 -2.51 -53.58
N TYR A 968 -19.52 -3.84 -53.75
CA TYR A 968 -20.60 -4.54 -54.45
C TYR A 968 -21.68 -5.03 -53.49
N SER A 969 -22.91 -5.09 -53.98
CA SER A 969 -24.01 -5.84 -53.39
C SER A 969 -24.36 -7.04 -54.27
N VAL A 970 -24.87 -8.14 -53.72
CA VAL A 970 -25.13 -9.39 -54.44
C VAL A 970 -26.54 -9.93 -54.19
N ALA A 971 -27.12 -10.58 -55.20
CA ALA A 971 -28.32 -11.40 -55.11
C ALA A 971 -28.26 -12.62 -56.04
N THR A 972 -28.73 -13.78 -55.58
CA THR A 972 -28.88 -14.99 -56.41
C THR A 972 -30.36 -15.32 -56.57
N ILE A 973 -30.79 -15.52 -57.81
CA ILE A 973 -32.17 -15.73 -58.22
C ILE A 973 -32.31 -17.09 -58.90
N GLU A 974 -33.18 -17.94 -58.37
CA GLU A 974 -33.53 -19.22 -58.98
C GLU A 974 -34.41 -19.00 -60.22
N LEU A 975 -34.02 -19.59 -61.35
CA LEU A 975 -34.70 -19.44 -62.63
C LEU A 975 -35.67 -20.60 -62.90
N GLY A 976 -35.49 -21.76 -62.25
CA GLY A 976 -36.24 -22.97 -62.55
C GLY A 976 -35.96 -23.43 -63.98
N SER A 977 -36.98 -23.47 -64.84
CA SER A 977 -36.82 -23.76 -66.27
C SER A 977 -36.51 -22.54 -67.13
N ALA A 978 -36.55 -21.32 -66.57
CA ALA A 978 -36.23 -20.10 -67.31
C ALA A 978 -34.72 -20.01 -67.59
N THR A 979 -34.37 -19.35 -68.69
CA THR A 979 -32.97 -19.20 -69.14
C THR A 979 -32.30 -17.94 -68.61
N GLY A 980 -33.08 -17.01 -68.04
CA GLY A 980 -32.61 -15.73 -67.55
C GLY A 980 -33.73 -14.88 -66.93
N LEU A 981 -33.42 -13.62 -66.64
CA LEU A 981 -34.34 -12.65 -66.04
C LEU A 981 -34.05 -11.23 -66.55
N THR A 982 -35.09 -10.39 -66.55
CA THR A 982 -34.98 -8.95 -66.79
C THR A 982 -35.17 -8.19 -65.47
N ALA A 983 -34.29 -7.23 -65.16
CA ALA A 983 -34.25 -6.53 -63.88
C ALA A 983 -33.93 -5.03 -63.98
N ALA A 984 -34.41 -4.28 -62.98
CA ALA A 984 -34.03 -2.89 -62.70
C ALA A 984 -33.58 -2.77 -61.25
N PHE A 985 -32.74 -1.78 -60.96
CA PHE A 985 -32.21 -1.55 -59.62
C PHE A 985 -32.73 -0.24 -59.05
N ASN A 986 -32.87 -0.15 -57.72
CA ASN A 986 -33.29 1.09 -57.05
C ASN A 986 -32.75 1.18 -55.62
N ASN A 987 -32.93 2.36 -55.02
CA ASN A 987 -32.48 2.65 -53.67
C ASN A 987 -33.52 2.41 -52.55
N GLY A 988 -34.67 1.84 -52.88
CA GLY A 988 -35.80 1.67 -51.95
C GLY A 988 -36.63 2.94 -51.69
N ALA A 989 -36.24 4.09 -52.26
CA ALA A 989 -36.88 5.39 -52.09
C ALA A 989 -37.11 6.10 -53.45
N ASP A 990 -37.70 5.35 -54.40
CA ASP A 990 -38.13 5.80 -55.74
C ASP A 990 -37.04 6.35 -56.69
N SER A 991 -35.75 6.18 -56.41
CA SER A 991 -34.68 6.44 -57.39
C SER A 991 -34.25 5.16 -58.09
N TRP A 992 -34.30 5.14 -59.42
CA TRP A 992 -34.12 3.93 -60.23
C TRP A 992 -32.89 4.01 -61.14
N ASP A 993 -32.16 2.90 -61.22
CA ASP A 993 -31.12 2.60 -62.19
C ASP A 993 -31.64 1.52 -63.14
N ASN A 994 -32.11 1.96 -64.30
CA ASN A 994 -32.82 1.13 -65.29
C ASN A 994 -32.26 1.30 -66.71
N ASN A 995 -30.96 1.56 -66.84
CA ASN A 995 -30.28 1.71 -68.14
C ASN A 995 -30.93 2.75 -69.07
N GLY A 996 -31.33 3.91 -68.53
CA GLY A 996 -32.02 4.94 -69.30
C GLY A 996 -33.42 4.55 -69.76
N GLY A 997 -34.11 3.67 -69.02
CA GLY A 997 -35.50 3.26 -69.26
C GLY A 997 -35.71 1.85 -69.84
N ASN A 998 -34.64 1.12 -70.18
CA ASN A 998 -34.73 -0.17 -70.90
C ASN A 998 -34.51 -1.42 -70.02
N ASN A 999 -34.18 -1.27 -68.74
CA ASN A 999 -33.84 -2.36 -67.81
C ASN A 999 -32.65 -3.24 -68.27
N TYR A 1000 -32.12 -4.07 -67.38
CA TYR A 1000 -30.97 -4.96 -67.62
C TYR A 1000 -31.45 -6.40 -67.79
N HIS A 1001 -30.80 -7.19 -68.64
CA HIS A 1001 -31.09 -8.61 -68.81
C HIS A 1001 -29.91 -9.47 -68.35
N PHE A 1002 -30.20 -10.53 -67.61
CA PHE A 1002 -29.21 -11.45 -67.03
C PHE A 1002 -29.55 -12.90 -67.40
N GLY A 1003 -28.58 -13.65 -67.92
CA GLY A 1003 -28.70 -15.09 -68.12
C GLY A 1003 -28.40 -15.89 -66.84
N SER A 1004 -28.53 -17.21 -66.92
CA SER A 1004 -28.08 -18.11 -65.85
C SER A 1004 -26.57 -18.03 -65.60
N GLY A 1005 -26.16 -18.19 -64.34
CA GLY A 1005 -24.78 -18.02 -63.89
C GLY A 1005 -24.44 -16.62 -63.35
N PRO A 1006 -23.18 -16.39 -62.94
CA PRO A 1006 -22.77 -15.14 -62.32
C PRO A 1006 -22.62 -13.99 -63.33
N SER A 1007 -22.99 -12.78 -62.93
CA SER A 1007 -22.82 -11.53 -63.70
C SER A 1007 -22.55 -10.34 -62.78
N SER A 1008 -21.84 -9.33 -63.28
CA SER A 1008 -21.49 -8.11 -62.52
C SER A 1008 -21.88 -6.84 -63.28
N LEU A 1009 -22.55 -5.92 -62.60
CA LEU A 1009 -23.05 -4.65 -63.15
C LEU A 1009 -22.45 -3.47 -62.38
N VAL A 1010 -21.70 -2.62 -63.07
CA VAL A 1010 -20.99 -1.47 -62.46
C VAL A 1010 -21.26 -0.22 -63.29
N ASN A 1011 -21.84 0.80 -62.66
CA ASN A 1011 -22.13 2.10 -63.29
C ASN A 1011 -22.80 1.96 -64.67
N GLY A 1012 -23.75 1.02 -64.79
CA GLY A 1012 -24.52 0.74 -66.00
C GLY A 1012 -23.90 -0.25 -67.00
N ASN A 1013 -22.67 -0.73 -66.79
CA ASN A 1013 -22.02 -1.72 -67.67
C ASN A 1013 -22.13 -3.15 -67.12
N LEU A 1014 -22.75 -4.05 -67.89
CA LEU A 1014 -22.94 -5.45 -67.53
C LEU A 1014 -21.82 -6.35 -68.07
N ASN A 1015 -21.20 -7.13 -67.19
CA ASN A 1015 -20.17 -8.11 -67.50
C ASN A 1015 -20.62 -9.50 -67.03
N SER A 1016 -20.18 -10.54 -67.73
CA SER A 1016 -20.37 -11.94 -67.28
C SER A 1016 -19.30 -12.33 -66.27
N GLY A 1017 -19.67 -13.09 -65.23
CA GLY A 1017 -18.78 -13.52 -64.16
C GLY A 1017 -18.79 -12.63 -62.90
N GLU A 1018 -18.07 -13.08 -61.86
CA GLU A 1018 -17.92 -12.39 -60.58
C GLU A 1018 -16.97 -11.17 -60.66
N PRO A 1019 -17.10 -10.17 -59.76
CA PRO A 1019 -16.14 -9.06 -59.66
C PRO A 1019 -14.71 -9.54 -59.31
N GLN A 1020 -13.68 -8.76 -59.66
CA GLN A 1020 -12.27 -9.03 -59.29
C GLN A 1020 -11.78 -8.04 -58.22
N GLU A 1021 -10.93 -8.48 -57.27
CA GLU A 1021 -10.40 -7.63 -56.17
C GLU A 1021 -9.40 -6.55 -56.65
N ASP A 1022 -9.36 -5.42 -55.95
CA ASP A 1022 -8.42 -4.31 -56.20
C ASP A 1022 -6.98 -4.71 -55.84
N SER A 1023 -6.14 -4.93 -56.85
CA SER A 1023 -4.74 -5.30 -56.66
C SER A 1023 -3.84 -4.76 -57.77
N VAL A 1024 -2.56 -4.56 -57.47
CA VAL A 1024 -1.54 -4.23 -58.47
C VAL A 1024 -0.44 -5.27 -58.41
N THR A 1025 -0.24 -5.98 -59.52
CA THR A 1025 0.90 -6.87 -59.74
C THR A 1025 1.97 -6.11 -60.50
N PHE A 1026 3.13 -5.90 -59.88
CA PHE A 1026 4.31 -5.37 -60.56
C PHE A 1026 5.04 -6.51 -61.26
N LEU A 1027 5.34 -6.34 -62.54
CA LEU A 1027 6.23 -7.23 -63.30
C LEU A 1027 7.50 -6.46 -63.64
N VAL A 1028 8.59 -6.78 -62.97
CA VAL A 1028 9.82 -5.98 -62.96
C VAL A 1028 10.91 -6.69 -63.73
N SER A 1029 11.23 -6.12 -64.89
CA SER A 1029 12.38 -6.53 -65.69
C SER A 1029 13.63 -5.81 -65.18
N VAL A 1030 14.66 -6.59 -64.84
CA VAL A 1030 15.93 -6.06 -64.29
C VAL A 1030 17.07 -6.20 -65.31
N PRO A 1031 18.16 -5.43 -65.20
CA PRO A 1031 19.32 -5.52 -66.09
C PRO A 1031 19.96 -6.91 -66.10
N SER A 1032 20.53 -7.33 -67.23
CA SER A 1032 21.12 -8.67 -67.38
C SER A 1032 22.32 -8.95 -66.46
N ASN A 1033 22.98 -7.90 -65.97
CA ASN A 1033 24.06 -7.98 -64.97
C ASN A 1033 23.57 -7.98 -63.52
N THR A 1034 22.25 -8.06 -63.27
CA THR A 1034 21.71 -8.25 -61.92
C THR A 1034 22.14 -9.62 -61.39
N PRO A 1035 22.81 -9.73 -60.23
CA PRO A 1035 23.25 -11.02 -59.70
C PRO A 1035 22.06 -11.95 -59.47
N ALA A 1036 22.21 -13.23 -59.84
CA ALA A 1036 21.12 -14.20 -59.89
C ALA A 1036 20.44 -14.43 -58.53
N ASP A 1037 21.19 -14.32 -57.43
CA ASP A 1037 20.72 -14.55 -56.06
C ASP A 1037 20.43 -13.24 -55.30
N SER A 1038 20.51 -12.08 -55.97
CA SER A 1038 20.28 -10.79 -55.31
C SER A 1038 18.78 -10.57 -55.08
N PRO A 1039 18.33 -10.33 -53.84
CA PRO A 1039 16.94 -9.99 -53.60
C PRO A 1039 16.61 -8.62 -54.20
N VAL A 1040 15.39 -8.46 -54.71
CA VAL A 1040 14.86 -7.19 -55.24
C VAL A 1040 13.65 -6.81 -54.41
N TYR A 1041 13.57 -5.54 -54.00
CA TYR A 1041 12.51 -5.01 -53.16
C TYR A 1041 11.85 -3.80 -53.83
N ILE A 1042 10.56 -3.62 -53.60
CA ILE A 1042 9.88 -2.34 -53.85
C ILE A 1042 9.83 -1.55 -52.54
N SER A 1043 10.32 -0.32 -52.56
CA SER A 1043 10.40 0.56 -51.39
C SER A 1043 9.72 1.89 -51.70
N GLY A 1044 8.90 2.40 -50.79
CA GLY A 1044 8.05 3.54 -51.07
C GLY A 1044 7.34 4.11 -49.86
N SER A 1045 6.40 5.02 -50.12
CA SER A 1045 5.59 5.69 -49.09
C SER A 1045 4.81 4.71 -48.20
N PHE A 1046 4.52 3.50 -48.69
CA PHE A 1046 3.77 2.47 -47.97
C PHE A 1046 4.59 1.65 -46.96
N ASN A 1047 5.93 1.66 -47.05
CA ASN A 1047 6.79 0.94 -46.12
C ASN A 1047 7.85 1.85 -45.47
N SER A 1048 7.53 3.14 -45.34
CA SER A 1048 8.44 4.17 -44.81
C SER A 1048 9.81 4.18 -45.48
N TRP A 1049 9.86 3.87 -46.77
CA TRP A 1049 11.10 3.84 -47.56
C TRP A 1049 12.15 2.85 -47.03
N ASN A 1050 11.73 1.75 -46.40
CA ASN A 1050 12.61 0.66 -46.03
C ASN A 1050 13.06 -0.13 -47.27
N THR A 1051 14.38 -0.22 -47.50
CA THR A 1051 14.96 -0.80 -48.73
C THR A 1051 15.14 -2.32 -48.68
N ALA A 1052 14.97 -2.96 -47.52
CA ALA A 1052 15.15 -4.40 -47.35
C ALA A 1052 13.98 -5.05 -46.61
N ASP A 1053 12.78 -4.49 -46.76
CA ASP A 1053 11.58 -5.00 -46.09
C ASP A 1053 11.17 -6.37 -46.69
N PRO A 1054 11.23 -7.47 -45.92
CA PRO A 1054 10.89 -8.80 -46.42
C PRO A 1054 9.45 -8.92 -46.93
N ALA A 1055 8.52 -8.11 -46.39
CA ALA A 1055 7.12 -8.11 -46.84
C ALA A 1055 6.94 -7.56 -48.26
N TYR A 1056 7.92 -6.81 -48.76
CA TYR A 1056 7.91 -6.19 -50.10
C TYR A 1056 9.05 -6.69 -50.98
N GLN A 1057 9.56 -7.89 -50.67
CA GLN A 1057 10.51 -8.60 -51.52
C GLN A 1057 9.79 -9.19 -52.72
N LEU A 1058 10.31 -8.92 -53.92
CA LEU A 1058 9.79 -9.49 -55.16
C LEU A 1058 10.29 -10.93 -55.32
N THR A 1059 9.43 -11.77 -55.91
CA THR A 1059 9.75 -13.15 -56.24
C THR A 1059 10.28 -13.22 -57.67
N ARG A 1060 11.42 -13.88 -57.87
CA ARG A 1060 11.99 -14.07 -59.22
C ARG A 1060 11.33 -15.23 -59.93
N GLY A 1061 10.72 -14.97 -61.08
CA GLY A 1061 10.20 -15.98 -61.99
C GLY A 1061 11.30 -16.76 -62.72
N SER A 1062 10.94 -17.92 -63.27
CA SER A 1062 11.85 -18.75 -64.08
C SER A 1062 12.27 -18.08 -65.40
N ASP A 1063 11.51 -17.08 -65.86
CA ASP A 1063 11.80 -16.22 -66.99
C ASP A 1063 12.77 -15.05 -66.64
N GLY A 1064 13.12 -14.90 -65.36
CA GLY A 1064 14.01 -13.87 -64.85
C GLY A 1064 13.32 -12.54 -64.51
N ILE A 1065 12.00 -12.44 -64.67
CA ILE A 1065 11.19 -11.27 -64.29
C ILE A 1065 10.84 -11.38 -62.80
N TYR A 1066 10.95 -10.28 -62.07
CA TYR A 1066 10.57 -10.22 -60.66
C TYR A 1066 9.13 -9.77 -60.52
N SER A 1067 8.36 -10.41 -59.64
CA SER A 1067 6.96 -10.02 -59.41
C SER A 1067 6.59 -9.88 -57.94
N ILE A 1068 5.65 -8.98 -57.70
CA ILE A 1068 4.94 -8.85 -56.43
C ILE A 1068 3.53 -8.33 -56.69
N THR A 1069 2.55 -8.90 -55.99
CA THR A 1069 1.17 -8.40 -55.99
C THR A 1069 0.92 -7.69 -54.66
N VAL A 1070 0.47 -6.44 -54.74
CA VAL A 1070 0.11 -5.62 -53.59
C VAL A 1070 -1.34 -5.18 -53.68
N ASN A 1071 -2.08 -5.35 -52.59
CA ASN A 1071 -3.50 -5.06 -52.53
C ASN A 1071 -3.70 -3.64 -52.04
N TRP A 1072 -3.60 -2.69 -52.98
CA TRP A 1072 -3.86 -1.28 -52.72
C TRP A 1072 -5.22 -0.87 -53.29
N PRO A 1073 -6.10 -0.26 -52.47
CA PRO A 1073 -7.39 0.21 -52.94
C PRO A 1073 -7.28 1.19 -54.11
N ALA A 1074 -8.28 1.18 -54.99
CA ALA A 1074 -8.41 2.16 -56.06
C ALA A 1074 -8.26 3.60 -55.53
N GLY A 1075 -7.46 4.41 -56.23
CA GLY A 1075 -7.23 5.83 -55.90
C GLY A 1075 -6.07 6.08 -54.92
N THR A 1076 -5.48 5.05 -54.31
CA THR A 1076 -4.34 5.21 -53.37
C THR A 1076 -3.12 5.78 -54.10
N SER A 1077 -2.68 6.98 -53.75
CA SER A 1077 -1.47 7.56 -54.37
C SER A 1077 -0.21 7.00 -53.70
N VAL A 1078 0.61 6.29 -54.49
CA VAL A 1078 1.81 5.62 -54.02
C VAL A 1078 3.06 6.13 -54.73
N GLN A 1079 4.07 6.52 -53.96
CA GLN A 1079 5.42 6.77 -54.47
C GLN A 1079 6.36 5.61 -54.15
N TYR A 1080 7.18 5.20 -55.10
CA TYR A 1080 8.04 4.01 -54.95
C TYR A 1080 9.31 4.02 -55.81
N LYS A 1081 10.25 3.14 -55.46
CA LYS A 1081 11.48 2.78 -56.17
C LYS A 1081 11.82 1.31 -55.97
N PHE A 1082 12.63 0.75 -56.87
CA PHE A 1082 13.20 -0.59 -56.70
C PHE A 1082 14.62 -0.55 -56.16
N THR A 1083 14.97 -1.50 -55.30
CA THR A 1083 16.31 -1.64 -54.71
C THR A 1083 16.72 -3.11 -54.59
N ARG A 1084 18.01 -3.36 -54.34
CA ARG A 1084 18.52 -4.69 -53.97
C ARG A 1084 18.95 -4.76 -52.50
N GLY A 1085 18.15 -4.16 -51.61
CA GLY A 1085 18.35 -4.20 -50.14
C GLY A 1085 18.93 -2.92 -49.53
N SER A 1086 19.47 -2.01 -50.35
CA SER A 1086 20.08 -0.76 -49.87
C SER A 1086 19.90 0.38 -50.89
N TRP A 1087 19.89 1.63 -50.41
CA TRP A 1087 19.93 2.83 -51.26
C TRP A 1087 21.17 2.93 -52.15
N THR A 1088 22.27 2.26 -51.79
CA THR A 1088 23.46 2.15 -52.66
C THR A 1088 23.23 1.23 -53.86
N THR A 1089 22.16 0.44 -53.85
CA THR A 1089 21.77 -0.54 -54.87
C THR A 1089 20.40 -0.23 -55.50
N VAL A 1090 19.96 1.02 -55.39
CA VAL A 1090 18.69 1.51 -55.94
C VAL A 1090 18.74 1.58 -57.46
N GLU A 1091 17.58 1.51 -58.11
CA GLU A 1091 17.47 1.78 -59.53
C GLU A 1091 17.95 3.20 -59.89
N VAL A 1092 18.64 3.31 -61.02
CA VAL A 1092 19.10 4.56 -61.62
C VAL A 1092 18.83 4.58 -63.12
N ALA A 1093 18.97 5.75 -63.74
CA ALA A 1093 18.85 5.89 -65.19
C ALA A 1093 19.99 5.11 -65.89
N SER A 1094 19.83 4.80 -67.17
CA SER A 1094 20.83 4.02 -67.93
C SER A 1094 22.24 4.64 -67.90
N GLY A 1095 22.35 5.97 -67.82
CA GLY A 1095 23.60 6.72 -67.66
C GLY A 1095 24.17 6.80 -66.23
N GLY A 1096 23.51 6.19 -65.24
CA GLY A 1096 23.95 6.14 -63.83
C GLY A 1096 23.43 7.27 -62.93
N ALA A 1097 22.66 8.23 -63.47
CA ALA A 1097 22.07 9.31 -62.68
C ALA A 1097 20.84 8.83 -61.87
N ASP A 1098 20.64 9.38 -60.68
CA ASP A 1098 19.50 9.06 -59.82
C ASP A 1098 18.17 9.39 -60.54
N VAL A 1099 17.20 8.46 -60.46
CA VAL A 1099 15.84 8.67 -60.97
C VAL A 1099 14.94 9.26 -59.89
N SER A 1100 13.98 10.09 -60.30
CA SER A 1100 12.90 10.54 -59.41
C SER A 1100 12.05 9.36 -58.94
N ASN A 1101 11.34 9.54 -57.83
CA ASN A 1101 10.38 8.53 -57.35
C ASN A 1101 9.31 8.27 -58.40
N ARG A 1102 8.98 6.99 -58.61
CA ARG A 1102 7.85 6.59 -59.46
C ARG A 1102 6.56 6.81 -58.69
N THR A 1103 5.47 7.12 -59.39
CA THR A 1103 4.15 7.30 -58.79
C THR A 1103 3.15 6.37 -59.47
N LEU A 1104 2.26 5.75 -58.69
CA LEU A 1104 1.12 4.99 -59.18
C LEU A 1104 -0.11 5.34 -58.35
N SER A 1105 -1.26 5.49 -59.01
CA SER A 1105 -2.57 5.48 -58.38
C SER A 1105 -3.38 4.34 -59.00
N PRO A 1106 -3.65 3.23 -58.29
CA PRO A 1106 -4.40 2.10 -58.84
C PRO A 1106 -5.80 2.55 -59.27
N ALA A 1107 -6.27 2.12 -60.44
CA ALA A 1107 -7.62 2.49 -60.91
C ALA A 1107 -8.75 1.55 -60.42
N GLY A 1108 -8.41 0.55 -59.59
CA GLY A 1108 -9.32 -0.50 -59.11
C GLY A 1108 -9.35 -1.75 -60.01
N GLY A 1109 -9.81 -2.88 -59.44
CA GLY A 1109 -9.68 -4.22 -59.99
C GLY A 1109 -8.24 -4.75 -59.99
N ALA A 1110 -8.05 -5.96 -60.53
CA ALA A 1110 -6.72 -6.54 -60.68
C ALA A 1110 -5.97 -5.88 -61.84
N GLN A 1111 -4.85 -5.24 -61.54
CA GLN A 1111 -4.03 -4.52 -62.50
C GLN A 1111 -2.63 -5.12 -62.54
N THR A 1112 -2.02 -5.10 -63.73
CA THR A 1112 -0.62 -5.49 -63.90
C THR A 1112 0.17 -4.29 -64.41
N THR A 1113 1.20 -3.91 -63.68
CA THR A 1113 2.08 -2.78 -64.02
C THR A 1113 3.46 -3.32 -64.39
N PRO A 1114 3.82 -3.39 -65.68
CA PRO A 1114 5.18 -3.73 -66.08
C PRO A 1114 6.12 -2.56 -65.79
N VAL A 1115 7.28 -2.85 -65.20
CA VAL A 1115 8.30 -1.85 -64.90
C VAL A 1115 9.67 -2.38 -65.32
N THR A 1116 10.49 -1.52 -65.93
CA THR A 1116 11.87 -1.85 -66.26
C THR A 1116 12.81 -1.04 -65.39
N VAL A 1117 13.69 -1.73 -64.66
CA VAL A 1117 14.87 -1.15 -64.04
C VAL A 1117 15.99 -1.14 -65.07
N ALA A 1118 16.45 0.05 -65.47
CA ALA A 1118 17.44 0.17 -66.54
C ALA A 1118 18.86 -0.16 -66.07
N ARG A 1119 19.21 0.21 -64.83
CA ARG A 1119 20.51 0.00 -64.21
C ARG A 1119 20.40 0.06 -62.68
N TRP A 1120 21.32 -0.60 -61.97
CA TRP A 1120 21.48 -0.46 -60.50
C TRP A 1120 22.59 0.53 -60.18
N LYS A 1121 22.47 1.31 -59.12
CA LYS A 1121 23.44 2.37 -58.80
C LYS A 1121 24.88 1.87 -58.61
N ASP A 1122 25.04 0.64 -58.15
CA ASP A 1122 26.33 0.00 -57.87
C ASP A 1122 26.89 -0.87 -59.00
N ILE A 1123 26.13 -1.09 -60.09
CA ILE A 1123 26.54 -1.92 -61.24
C ILE A 1123 26.27 -1.19 -62.56
#